data_AF-A0A142Y250-F1
#
_entry.id   AF-A0A142Y250-F1
#
_cell.length_a   1.000
_cell.length_b   1.000
_cell.length_c   1.000
_cell.angle_alpha   90.00
_cell.angle_beta   90.00
_cell.angle_gamma   90.00
#
_symmetry.space_group_name_H-M   'P 1'
#
loop_
_entity.id
_entity.type
_entity.pdbx_description
1 polymer ?
#
loop_
_entity_poly.entity_id
_entity_poly.type
_entity_poly.pdbx_seq_one_letter_code
_entity_poly.pdbx_strand_id
1 'polypeptide(L)'
;MFLFQRLLSKRTIPRPAQPGDSAASPVGFRAFKLEIDRCEQRLALSAMPWMPGDWSSDPLPDPEYHATAPKTLPGPALAANAPDVEPFLARAHEQTGWTQVASQYGLQGNGQTVAIIDSGIAYDHYALGRGFGGGARVVGGWDFAENDSNPYDDAPGGFHGTHVAGIVGANYGVHQGVAPGVDLVALRVFNDFGKGEMAWTESALRWVHENRNAFENPITTVNLSLGASWNSSTIPAWASLEEELAQLQRDGIVVVVSAGNSFQQYKSPGLAYPAASPYVLPVASLDANQQISDFSQRDSRVIAAPGRGIESSVPDYFYGKDGVANDWAKASGTSMAAPYVAGASVLLREAMDLVGIDSITPQSIYDTLRNTASNVFDSVTNQIYKALDLDAAIESILPRDEVGNQWESASAQSVQNRWTTDGWINTLSDVDVYRLQSSQSGTLQFQFDTEHLSDPSITLLRNGQETSLPIDAGTASFSVVAGESIGIRISDGASIGRYSFHWDFSPANATPSLPWFASVQGDALTIRGNESANAIALDLSNGIQATVDGVSYRWSNDQVRTVVVDGMQNNDSIRIVGSSLADKVELHPGSATLTNERLHLAIHQIETIEYAGGGGPDRAYLYDAATDDRLVVNPNRAELTGVGYKFSVEQVDRIFVHALQGGDDQAFVYDSVGNDTLSARPQFTSMSGTGYFNYLSGFERIFAYSNQGGVDRALLYDSVGNDLFSTSGEVTSIVGNGFSTFARGFESVEGFSMAGGVDRAIVYAPAGGRLTSGADFVGMEGNNRASVARSFDQIETFVAGTPVTAPQFSSPFVAQEVAEWPSESGVFSESHMVVGGNWAANGLSSAHPMAGGMGDPIAADWKLGSQAEQDSEEGCAWFPDTFVRRPATSEAMLDAVEALIQAGPDREQKTLDLLFSELEKGFSYSTQS
;
A
#
# COMPACT_ATOMS: atom_id res chain seq x y z
N MET A 1 16.23 1.87 10.99
CA MET A 1 15.80 3.29 11.04
C MET A 1 15.11 3.70 9.73
N PHE A 2 14.16 2.88 9.26
CA PHE A 2 13.50 3.00 7.95
C PHE A 2 11.98 2.71 8.04
N LEU A 3 11.40 2.82 9.23
CA LEU A 3 10.02 2.36 9.51
C LEU A 3 9.10 3.49 10.01
N PHE A 4 9.26 4.73 9.55
CA PHE A 4 8.53 5.88 10.10
C PHE A 4 7.84 6.81 9.08
N GLN A 5 7.61 6.37 7.83
CA GLN A 5 7.02 7.27 6.81
C GLN A 5 5.95 6.69 5.88
N ARG A 6 5.30 5.58 6.23
CA ARG A 6 4.10 5.11 5.52
C ARG A 6 2.99 4.79 6.53
N LEU A 7 2.16 5.77 6.89
CA LEU A 7 0.79 5.57 7.41
C LEU A 7 0.11 6.94 7.62
N LEU A 8 -0.17 7.66 6.53
CA LEU A 8 -1.25 8.66 6.50
C LEU A 8 -1.85 8.74 5.07
N SER A 9 -3.15 8.51 4.96
CA SER A 9 -4.04 8.48 3.78
C SER A 9 -3.99 7.15 2.98
N LYS A 10 -5.08 6.40 2.74
CA LYS A 10 -6.47 6.79 2.45
C LYS A 10 -7.54 5.95 3.16
N ARG A 11 -8.60 6.63 3.61
CA ARG A 11 -9.97 6.11 3.67
C ARG A 11 -10.79 6.76 2.56
N THR A 12 -11.50 5.97 1.76
CA THR A 12 -12.82 6.38 1.26
C THR A 12 -13.69 5.15 1.02
N ILE A 13 -14.92 5.22 1.55
CA ILE A 13 -15.93 4.17 1.68
C ILE A 13 -17.01 4.40 0.61
N PRO A 14 -17.64 3.35 0.01
CA PRO A 14 -18.78 3.51 -0.88
C PRO A 14 -20.10 3.72 -0.13
N ARG A 15 -21.01 4.54 -0.66
CA ARG A 15 -22.41 4.71 -0.17
C ARG A 15 -23.44 4.27 -1.23
N PRO A 16 -24.55 3.59 -0.83
CA PRO A 16 -25.74 3.39 -1.66
C PRO A 16 -26.80 4.51 -1.47
N ALA A 17 -27.82 4.49 -2.34
CA ALA A 17 -28.67 5.62 -2.75
C ALA A 17 -29.95 5.96 -1.90
N GLN A 18 -30.27 7.28 -1.81
CA GLN A 18 -31.58 8.04 -1.83
C GLN A 18 -32.64 7.86 -0.70
N PRO A 19 -33.61 8.79 -0.43
CA PRO A 19 -33.84 10.22 -0.83
C PRO A 19 -34.27 11.22 0.31
N GLY A 20 -34.26 12.55 0.06
CA GLY A 20 -35.24 13.52 0.64
C GLY A 20 -34.78 14.65 1.59
N ASP A 21 -34.81 15.90 1.08
CA ASP A 21 -35.06 17.24 1.68
C ASP A 21 -34.41 17.83 2.96
N SER A 22 -33.84 19.03 2.72
CA SER A 22 -33.89 20.29 3.50
C SER A 22 -32.72 20.72 4.43
N ALA A 23 -31.98 21.72 3.94
CA ALA A 23 -31.34 22.89 4.57
C ALA A 23 -30.81 22.85 6.03
N ALA A 24 -29.50 23.03 6.18
CA ALA A 24 -28.89 23.80 7.29
C ALA A 24 -27.46 24.29 6.93
N SER A 25 -27.13 25.51 7.39
CA SER A 25 -25.92 26.31 7.12
C SER A 25 -24.59 25.77 7.72
N PRO A 26 -23.41 26.23 7.26
CA PRO A 26 -22.11 25.65 7.64
C PRO A 26 -21.53 26.23 8.94
N VAL A 27 -20.81 25.37 9.68
CA VAL A 27 -19.98 25.72 10.85
C VAL A 27 -18.59 26.15 10.36
N GLY A 28 -18.15 27.33 10.78
CA GLY A 28 -16.95 28.00 10.28
C GLY A 28 -15.62 27.46 10.83
N PHE A 29 -14.60 27.48 9.97
CA PHE A 29 -13.19 27.38 10.32
C PHE A 29 -12.72 28.65 11.04
N ARG A 30 -12.10 28.52 12.22
CA ARG A 30 -11.27 29.57 12.83
C ARG A 30 -9.81 29.32 12.44
N ALA A 31 -9.31 30.07 11.46
CA ALA A 31 -7.88 30.18 11.20
C ALA A 31 -7.26 31.18 12.18
N PHE A 32 -6.20 30.77 12.88
CA PHE A 32 -5.29 31.69 13.55
C PHE A 32 -4.44 32.39 12.48
N LYS A 33 -4.64 33.70 12.35
CA LYS A 33 -3.89 34.58 11.45
C LYS A 33 -2.64 35.07 12.18
N LEU A 34 -1.46 34.65 11.73
CA LEU A 34 -0.20 35.34 12.03
C LEU A 34 0.14 36.19 10.80
N GLU A 35 -0.24 37.47 10.81
CA GLU A 35 0.16 38.43 9.77
C GLU A 35 1.64 38.78 9.94
N ILE A 36 2.48 38.26 9.06
CA ILE A 36 3.77 38.87 8.73
C ILE A 36 3.60 39.45 7.33
N ASP A 37 3.46 40.78 7.25
CA ASP A 37 3.56 41.52 5.99
C ASP A 37 4.95 41.29 5.39
N ARG A 38 5.05 40.42 4.38
CA ARG A 38 6.17 40.44 3.43
C ARG A 38 5.69 41.03 2.11
N CYS A 39 6.19 42.23 1.81
CA CYS A 39 6.19 42.78 0.47
C CYS A 39 7.06 41.91 -0.45
N GLU A 40 6.49 40.88 -1.08
CA GLU A 40 7.13 40.18 -2.20
C GLU A 40 6.66 40.76 -3.54
N GLN A 41 7.59 40.98 -4.46
CA GLN A 41 7.28 41.31 -5.84
C GLN A 41 6.61 40.10 -6.50
N ARG A 42 5.37 40.26 -6.99
CA ARG A 42 4.68 39.25 -7.80
C ARG A 42 5.47 38.95 -9.09
N LEU A 43 6.25 37.87 -9.08
CA LEU A 43 6.87 37.33 -10.30
C LEU A 43 5.82 36.48 -11.03
N ALA A 44 5.54 36.82 -12.29
CA ALA A 44 4.58 36.09 -13.11
C ALA A 44 5.25 34.86 -13.75
N LEU A 45 4.62 33.70 -13.62
CA LEU A 45 4.92 32.51 -14.41
C LEU A 45 4.22 32.60 -15.77
N SER A 46 4.84 32.09 -16.83
CA SER A 46 4.19 31.97 -18.12
C SER A 46 4.24 30.54 -18.67
N ALA A 47 3.13 30.13 -19.27
CA ALA A 47 3.00 29.02 -20.18
C ALA A 47 2.65 29.62 -21.55
N MET A 48 3.63 30.20 -22.25
CA MET A 48 3.39 30.83 -23.56
C MET A 48 3.83 29.89 -24.69
N PRO A 49 2.90 29.18 -25.36
CA PRO A 49 3.18 28.54 -26.64
C PRO A 49 3.24 29.57 -27.77
N TRP A 50 4.10 29.32 -28.76
CA TRP A 50 4.14 30.10 -29.99
C TRP A 50 3.29 29.40 -31.07
N MET A 51 2.18 30.03 -31.49
CA MET A 51 1.32 29.53 -32.57
C MET A 51 1.57 30.34 -33.87
N PRO A 52 2.06 29.73 -34.96
CA PRO A 52 2.06 30.37 -36.26
C PRO A 52 0.62 30.45 -36.79
N GLY A 53 0.15 31.67 -37.11
CA GLY A 53 -1.17 31.88 -37.67
C GLY A 53 -1.24 31.40 -39.13
N ASP A 54 -1.83 30.23 -39.35
CA ASP A 54 -2.44 29.85 -40.63
C ASP A 54 -3.57 28.84 -40.34
N TRP A 55 -4.81 29.24 -40.62
CA TRP A 55 -6.01 28.45 -40.34
C TRP A 55 -6.59 27.96 -41.67
N SER A 56 -6.25 26.75 -42.08
CA SER A 56 -7.00 26.03 -43.12
C SER A 56 -7.82 24.93 -42.47
N SER A 57 -9.14 25.06 -42.61
CA SER A 57 -10.15 24.10 -42.20
C SER A 57 -10.10 22.85 -43.07
N ASP A 58 -9.87 21.68 -42.48
CA ASP A 58 -10.38 20.41 -43.00
C ASP A 58 -10.68 19.45 -41.84
N PRO A 59 -11.96 19.14 -41.57
CA PRO A 59 -12.32 18.04 -40.68
C PRO A 59 -12.03 16.71 -41.39
N LEU A 60 -11.20 15.86 -40.77
CA LEU A 60 -11.02 14.48 -41.21
C LEU A 60 -12.28 13.65 -40.91
N PRO A 61 -12.65 12.68 -41.78
CA PRO A 61 -13.95 12.03 -41.74
C PRO A 61 -14.03 10.91 -40.70
N ASP A 62 -15.15 10.91 -39.99
CA ASP A 62 -15.66 9.87 -39.08
C ASP A 62 -15.89 8.52 -39.81
N PRO A 63 -15.46 7.37 -39.28
CA PRO A 63 -15.77 6.08 -39.88
C PRO A 63 -17.05 5.49 -39.29
N GLU A 64 -18.23 5.97 -39.70
CA GLU A 64 -19.46 5.17 -39.58
C GLU A 64 -20.37 5.22 -40.81
N TYR A 65 -20.94 4.05 -41.08
CA TYR A 65 -21.49 3.57 -42.33
C TYR A 65 -22.98 3.93 -42.45
N HIS A 66 -23.33 4.90 -43.30
CA HIS A 66 -24.36 4.83 -44.37
C HIS A 66 -25.08 6.15 -44.73
N ALA A 67 -25.02 6.42 -46.05
CA ALA A 67 -26.09 6.88 -46.93
C ALA A 67 -26.38 8.40 -47.12
N THR A 68 -25.86 8.87 -48.27
CA THR A 68 -26.40 9.83 -49.25
C THR A 68 -25.98 11.31 -49.20
N ALA A 69 -25.18 11.69 -50.20
CA ALA A 69 -24.83 13.06 -50.62
C ALA A 69 -25.65 13.45 -51.89
N PRO A 70 -25.36 14.55 -52.64
CA PRO A 70 -24.70 15.84 -52.35
C PRO A 70 -25.42 17.06 -53.02
N LYS A 71 -24.94 18.31 -52.80
CA LYS A 71 -24.96 19.38 -53.84
C LYS A 71 -23.70 20.27 -53.77
N THR A 72 -23.14 20.54 -54.94
CA THR A 72 -21.79 21.06 -55.25
C THR A 72 -21.77 22.50 -55.81
N LEU A 73 -20.55 23.08 -55.88
CA LEU A 73 -19.92 24.01 -56.87
C LEU A 73 -19.59 25.46 -56.37
N PRO A 74 -18.58 26.18 -56.96
CA PRO A 74 -17.31 25.82 -57.62
C PRO A 74 -16.06 26.66 -57.15
N GLY A 75 -14.84 26.17 -57.41
CA GLY A 75 -13.55 26.79 -57.01
C GLY A 75 -13.00 27.93 -57.92
N PRO A 76 -11.77 28.43 -57.62
CA PRO A 76 -10.67 28.25 -58.59
C PRO A 76 -9.28 27.92 -58.00
N ALA A 77 -8.66 26.90 -58.62
CA ALA A 77 -7.25 26.61 -58.93
C ALA A 77 -6.06 27.19 -58.12
N LEU A 78 -5.46 26.30 -57.30
CA LEU A 78 -4.08 25.78 -57.31
C LEU A 78 -2.87 26.70 -57.62
N ALA A 79 -2.01 26.82 -56.61
CA ALA A 79 -0.55 26.70 -56.80
C ALA A 79 -0.06 25.48 -55.98
N ALA A 80 0.37 24.43 -56.68
CA ALA A 80 0.96 23.23 -56.10
C ALA A 80 2.43 23.46 -55.72
N ASN A 81 2.85 22.99 -54.54
CA ASN A 81 4.12 22.29 -54.25
C ASN A 81 4.41 22.21 -52.74
N ALA A 82 3.97 21.13 -52.07
CA ALA A 82 4.67 20.35 -51.02
C ALA A 82 3.62 19.48 -50.27
N PRO A 83 3.95 18.23 -49.91
CA PRO A 83 2.96 17.21 -49.58
C PRO A 83 2.34 17.43 -48.19
N ASP A 84 1.10 16.99 -48.03
CA ASP A 84 0.45 16.76 -46.74
C ASP A 84 1.38 15.90 -45.86
N VAL A 85 1.86 16.46 -44.75
CA VAL A 85 2.71 15.75 -43.79
C VAL A 85 1.89 15.50 -42.53
N GLU A 86 1.58 14.21 -42.33
CA GLU A 86 1.35 13.45 -41.08
C GLU A 86 1.30 14.24 -39.74
N PRO A 87 0.45 13.85 -38.78
CA PRO A 87 0.45 14.39 -37.41
C PRO A 87 1.87 14.43 -36.83
N PHE A 88 2.37 15.61 -36.49
CA PHE A 88 3.76 15.80 -36.04
C PHE A 88 4.11 14.96 -34.79
N LEU A 89 3.14 14.48 -34.02
CA LEU A 89 3.36 13.56 -32.91
C LEU A 89 3.82 12.16 -33.38
N ALA A 90 3.25 11.62 -34.47
CA ALA A 90 3.72 10.36 -35.06
C ALA A 90 5.17 10.47 -35.54
N ARG A 91 5.53 11.60 -36.17
CA ARG A 91 6.93 11.88 -36.53
C ARG A 91 7.83 12.05 -35.31
N ALA A 92 7.34 12.67 -34.22
CA ALA A 92 8.07 12.76 -32.96
C ALA A 92 8.35 11.35 -32.38
N HIS A 93 7.38 10.44 -32.49
CA HIS A 93 7.55 9.03 -32.12
C HIS A 93 8.65 8.34 -32.93
N GLU A 94 8.64 8.49 -34.26
CA GLU A 94 9.69 7.94 -35.12
C GLU A 94 11.08 8.50 -34.79
N GLN A 95 11.18 9.79 -34.49
CA GLN A 95 12.46 10.46 -34.23
C GLN A 95 13.13 10.01 -32.93
N THR A 96 12.35 9.55 -31.96
CA THR A 96 12.83 9.25 -30.61
C THR A 96 12.95 7.76 -30.34
N GLY A 97 12.67 6.89 -31.33
CA GLY A 97 12.66 5.44 -31.12
C GLY A 97 11.37 4.92 -30.44
N TRP A 98 10.38 5.79 -30.18
CA TRP A 98 9.17 5.38 -29.46
C TRP A 98 8.37 4.32 -30.21
N THR A 99 8.28 4.44 -31.54
CA THR A 99 7.55 3.45 -32.37
C THR A 99 8.16 2.05 -32.24
N GLN A 100 9.49 1.95 -32.13
CA GLN A 100 10.19 0.69 -31.86
C GLN A 100 9.82 0.19 -30.47
N VAL A 101 9.88 1.06 -29.45
CA VAL A 101 9.55 0.67 -28.07
C VAL A 101 8.12 0.15 -27.93
N ALA A 102 7.14 0.85 -28.49
CA ALA A 102 5.75 0.44 -28.44
C ALA A 102 5.50 -0.89 -29.19
N SER A 103 6.17 -1.13 -30.32
CA SER A 103 5.95 -2.33 -31.13
C SER A 103 6.78 -3.55 -30.71
N GLN A 104 7.95 -3.34 -30.10
CA GLN A 104 8.85 -4.42 -29.70
C GLN A 104 8.68 -4.85 -28.25
N TYR A 105 8.38 -3.93 -27.34
CA TYR A 105 8.39 -4.22 -25.90
C TYR A 105 7.01 -4.13 -25.25
N GLY A 106 6.02 -3.48 -25.91
CA GLY A 106 4.65 -3.37 -25.38
C GLY A 106 4.50 -2.47 -24.14
N LEU A 107 5.55 -1.71 -23.78
CA LEU A 107 5.57 -0.80 -22.63
C LEU A 107 4.60 0.36 -22.84
N GLN A 108 3.82 0.67 -21.81
CA GLN A 108 2.77 1.71 -21.88
C GLN A 108 2.80 2.67 -20.69
N GLY A 109 3.66 2.45 -19.71
CA GLY A 109 3.77 3.22 -18.48
C GLY A 109 2.77 2.75 -17.40
N ASN A 110 2.37 1.47 -17.46
CA ASN A 110 1.40 0.92 -16.51
C ASN A 110 1.95 0.98 -15.08
N GLY A 111 1.04 0.98 -14.09
CA GLY A 111 1.43 0.96 -12.67
C GLY A 111 1.92 2.31 -12.12
N GLN A 112 1.76 3.41 -12.88
CA GLN A 112 2.35 4.71 -12.56
C GLN A 112 1.39 5.87 -12.81
N THR A 113 1.56 6.95 -12.05
CA THR A 113 0.82 8.21 -12.22
C THR A 113 1.77 9.37 -12.56
N VAL A 114 1.39 10.19 -13.54
CA VAL A 114 2.08 11.44 -13.90
C VAL A 114 1.25 12.65 -13.46
N ALA A 115 1.83 13.50 -12.61
CA ALA A 115 1.21 14.76 -12.23
C ALA A 115 1.54 15.88 -13.23
N ILE A 116 0.52 16.51 -13.78
CA ILE A 116 0.62 17.66 -14.68
C ILE A 116 0.32 18.92 -13.89
N ILE A 117 1.35 19.71 -13.61
CA ILE A 117 1.21 21.03 -12.96
C ILE A 117 1.18 22.09 -14.06
N ASP A 118 -0.02 22.52 -14.44
CA ASP A 118 -0.26 23.38 -15.60
C ASP A 118 -1.58 24.17 -15.47
N SER A 119 -2.25 24.49 -16.58
CA SER A 119 -3.49 25.27 -16.67
C SER A 119 -4.76 24.47 -16.37
N GLY A 120 -4.64 23.17 -16.13
CA GLY A 120 -5.74 22.23 -15.92
C GLY A 120 -5.67 21.06 -16.90
N ILE A 121 -6.62 20.12 -16.80
CA ILE A 121 -6.83 19.08 -17.81
C ILE A 121 -8.31 19.01 -18.15
N ALA A 122 -8.68 19.12 -19.43
CA ALA A 122 -10.01 18.76 -19.92
C ALA A 122 -10.17 17.23 -19.88
N TYR A 123 -10.44 16.71 -18.68
CA TYR A 123 -10.45 15.28 -18.37
C TYR A 123 -11.61 14.53 -19.04
N ASP A 124 -12.60 15.24 -19.59
CA ASP A 124 -13.69 14.68 -20.40
C ASP A 124 -13.27 14.37 -21.85
N HIS A 125 -12.09 14.85 -22.29
CA HIS A 125 -11.54 14.54 -23.60
C HIS A 125 -11.40 13.03 -23.81
N TYR A 126 -11.84 12.51 -24.96
CA TYR A 126 -11.93 11.06 -25.16
C TYR A 126 -10.58 10.34 -25.02
N ALA A 127 -9.49 10.99 -25.44
CA ALA A 127 -8.16 10.40 -25.37
C ALA A 127 -7.57 10.41 -23.95
N LEU A 128 -8.19 11.14 -23.02
CA LEU A 128 -7.77 11.30 -21.62
C LEU A 128 -8.69 10.57 -20.63
N GLY A 129 -9.56 9.68 -21.12
CA GLY A 129 -10.35 8.76 -20.28
C GLY A 129 -11.77 9.20 -19.96
N ARG A 130 -12.24 10.36 -20.44
CA ARG A 130 -13.64 10.83 -20.33
C ARG A 130 -14.16 10.95 -18.88
N GLY A 131 -13.30 11.22 -17.92
CA GLY A 131 -13.69 11.24 -16.51
C GLY A 131 -12.61 11.74 -15.56
N PHE A 132 -13.04 12.06 -14.34
CA PHE A 132 -12.20 12.55 -13.25
C PHE A 132 -12.51 11.80 -11.95
N GLY A 133 -11.47 11.40 -11.22
CA GLY A 133 -11.56 10.72 -9.93
C GLY A 133 -11.30 9.21 -10.00
N GLY A 134 -11.59 8.49 -8.92
CA GLY A 134 -11.30 7.06 -8.80
C GLY A 134 -11.97 6.22 -9.90
N GLY A 135 -11.18 5.43 -10.63
CA GLY A 135 -11.62 4.63 -11.76
C GLY A 135 -11.61 5.35 -13.12
N ALA A 136 -11.23 6.64 -13.17
CA ALA A 136 -10.94 7.36 -14.41
C ALA A 136 -9.43 7.49 -14.61
N ARG A 137 -8.99 7.73 -15.86
CA ARG A 137 -7.56 7.96 -16.16
C ARG A 137 -7.01 9.21 -15.47
N VAL A 138 -7.79 10.29 -15.41
CA VAL A 138 -7.43 11.45 -14.58
C VAL A 138 -7.91 11.17 -13.15
N VAL A 139 -7.06 10.51 -12.37
CA VAL A 139 -7.43 9.89 -11.08
C VAL A 139 -7.71 10.89 -9.96
N GLY A 140 -7.25 12.14 -10.11
CA GLY A 140 -7.49 13.20 -9.14
C GLY A 140 -6.74 14.49 -9.47
N GLY A 141 -6.83 15.47 -8.57
CA GLY A 141 -6.23 16.78 -8.78
C GLY A 141 -6.82 17.89 -7.92
N TRP A 142 -6.32 19.11 -8.10
CA TRP A 142 -6.75 20.30 -7.37
C TRP A 142 -6.48 21.57 -8.18
N ASP A 143 -7.36 22.56 -8.05
CA ASP A 143 -7.17 23.91 -8.59
C ASP A 143 -6.63 24.84 -7.50
N PHE A 144 -5.36 25.21 -7.61
CA PHE A 144 -4.70 26.13 -6.70
C PHE A 144 -4.93 27.59 -7.07
N ALA A 145 -5.25 27.88 -8.33
CA ALA A 145 -5.50 29.22 -8.81
C ALA A 145 -6.85 29.76 -8.30
N GLU A 146 -7.84 28.88 -8.19
CA GLU A 146 -9.21 29.19 -7.75
C GLU A 146 -9.56 28.58 -6.39
N ASN A 147 -8.69 27.71 -5.88
CA ASN A 147 -8.77 27.06 -4.57
C ASN A 147 -10.01 26.16 -4.43
N ASP A 148 -10.19 25.26 -5.38
CA ASP A 148 -11.24 24.24 -5.35
C ASP A 148 -10.78 22.89 -5.91
N SER A 149 -11.69 21.90 -5.88
CA SER A 149 -11.40 20.52 -6.27
C SER A 149 -11.60 20.23 -7.76
N ASN A 150 -11.79 21.24 -8.61
CA ASN A 150 -12.04 21.08 -10.04
C ASN A 150 -10.87 21.62 -10.88
N PRO A 151 -9.85 20.81 -11.17
CA PRO A 151 -8.69 21.21 -11.98
C PRO A 151 -8.98 21.15 -13.50
N TYR A 152 -10.23 21.34 -13.91
CA TYR A 152 -10.60 21.32 -15.32
C TYR A 152 -9.92 22.50 -16.04
N ASP A 153 -9.46 22.26 -17.26
CA ASP A 153 -8.89 23.31 -18.12
C ASP A 153 -10.05 24.05 -18.78
N ASP A 154 -10.73 24.98 -18.09
CA ASP A 154 -11.92 25.72 -18.58
C ASP A 154 -11.62 27.20 -18.91
N ALA A 155 -10.39 27.64 -18.67
CA ALA A 155 -9.99 29.02 -18.86
C ALA A 155 -10.07 29.46 -20.33
N PRO A 156 -10.52 30.68 -20.66
CA PRO A 156 -10.40 31.25 -22.00
C PRO A 156 -8.95 31.30 -22.55
N GLY A 157 -7.95 31.25 -21.66
CA GLY A 157 -6.53 31.07 -21.99
C GLY A 157 -5.95 29.68 -21.67
N GLY A 158 -6.78 28.77 -21.17
CA GLY A 158 -6.46 27.37 -20.86
C GLY A 158 -6.66 26.48 -22.07
N PHE A 159 -5.72 25.56 -22.27
CA PHE A 159 -5.67 24.49 -23.27
C PHE A 159 -4.30 23.80 -23.16
N HIS A 160 -3.33 24.54 -22.64
CA HIS A 160 -1.93 24.17 -22.58
C HIS A 160 -1.73 22.92 -21.71
N GLY A 161 -2.41 22.82 -20.58
CA GLY A 161 -2.33 21.66 -19.69
C GLY A 161 -2.98 20.42 -20.30
N THR A 162 -4.11 20.58 -21.01
CA THR A 162 -4.72 19.50 -21.80
C THR A 162 -3.81 19.02 -22.94
N HIS A 163 -3.11 19.95 -23.61
CA HIS A 163 -2.14 19.63 -24.68
C HIS A 163 -0.95 18.85 -24.13
N VAL A 164 -0.41 19.31 -23.01
CA VAL A 164 0.67 18.65 -22.26
C VAL A 164 0.27 17.25 -21.80
N ALA A 165 -0.92 17.10 -21.21
CA ALA A 165 -1.45 15.82 -20.74
C ALA A 165 -1.62 14.81 -21.90
N GLY A 166 -2.08 15.27 -23.07
CA GLY A 166 -2.19 14.42 -24.25
C GLY A 166 -0.85 13.89 -24.76
N ILE A 167 0.22 14.70 -24.72
CA ILE A 167 1.56 14.25 -25.11
C ILE A 167 2.06 13.14 -24.16
N VAL A 168 1.73 13.25 -22.86
CA VAL A 168 2.08 12.20 -21.89
C VAL A 168 1.26 10.94 -22.13
N GLY A 169 -0.07 11.01 -22.11
CA GLY A 169 -0.92 9.83 -21.90
C GLY A 169 -2.21 9.77 -22.71
N ALA A 170 -2.30 10.47 -23.85
CA ALA A 170 -3.42 10.24 -24.77
C ALA A 170 -3.47 8.78 -25.21
N ASN A 171 -4.66 8.19 -25.30
CA ASN A 171 -4.82 6.83 -25.83
C ASN A 171 -6.02 6.78 -26.79
N TYR A 172 -5.79 7.13 -28.06
CA TYR A 172 -6.81 7.01 -29.08
C TYR A 172 -6.25 6.96 -30.50
N GLY A 173 -6.49 5.84 -31.19
CA GLY A 173 -6.13 5.69 -32.60
C GLY A 173 -4.67 6.05 -32.88
N VAL A 174 -4.45 6.99 -33.81
CA VAL A 174 -3.12 7.50 -34.17
C VAL A 174 -2.59 8.60 -33.24
N HIS A 175 -3.40 9.08 -32.30
CA HIS A 175 -3.05 10.12 -31.33
C HIS A 175 -2.70 9.51 -29.97
N GLN A 176 -1.70 8.63 -29.96
CA GLN A 176 -1.17 8.08 -28.72
C GLN A 176 -0.17 9.06 -28.11
N GLY A 177 -0.25 9.24 -26.80
CA GLY A 177 0.80 9.87 -26.01
C GLY A 177 1.97 8.91 -25.83
N VAL A 178 3.05 9.40 -25.24
CA VAL A 178 4.27 8.60 -25.03
C VAL A 178 4.03 7.42 -24.07
N ALA A 179 3.16 7.56 -23.09
CA ALA A 179 2.85 6.52 -22.11
C ALA A 179 1.32 6.39 -21.94
N PRO A 180 0.61 5.71 -22.87
CA PRO A 180 -0.86 5.67 -22.91
C PRO A 180 -1.51 4.86 -21.77
N GLY A 181 -0.72 4.13 -20.98
CA GLY A 181 -1.14 3.31 -19.84
C GLY A 181 -1.00 3.99 -18.47
N VAL A 182 -0.45 5.21 -18.40
CA VAL A 182 -0.36 5.95 -17.13
C VAL A 182 -1.70 6.49 -16.67
N ASP A 183 -1.81 6.63 -15.35
CA ASP A 183 -2.77 7.55 -14.74
C ASP A 183 -2.23 8.99 -14.79
N LEU A 184 -3.15 9.94 -14.77
CA LEU A 184 -2.84 11.37 -14.77
C LEU A 184 -3.43 12.06 -13.54
N VAL A 185 -2.69 13.02 -13.00
CA VAL A 185 -3.18 13.95 -11.98
C VAL A 185 -3.14 15.37 -12.52
N ALA A 186 -4.24 16.10 -12.37
CA ALA A 186 -4.38 17.47 -12.84
C ALA A 186 -4.16 18.48 -11.69
N LEU A 187 -3.09 19.27 -11.73
CA LEU A 187 -2.84 20.33 -10.74
C LEU A 187 -2.83 21.68 -11.44
N ARG A 188 -3.91 22.43 -11.28
CA ARG A 188 -4.09 23.70 -11.97
C ARG A 188 -3.44 24.84 -11.16
N VAL A 189 -2.51 25.55 -11.79
CA VAL A 189 -1.75 26.67 -11.21
C VAL A 189 -1.78 27.93 -12.07
N PHE A 190 -2.64 27.96 -13.10
CA PHE A 190 -2.94 29.16 -13.87
C PHE A 190 -4.43 29.46 -13.76
N ASN A 191 -4.75 30.72 -13.45
CA ASN A 191 -6.13 31.19 -13.43
C ASN A 191 -6.70 31.35 -14.84
N ASP A 192 -7.97 31.71 -14.92
CA ASP A 192 -8.71 31.97 -16.18
C ASP A 192 -8.06 32.97 -17.16
N PHE A 193 -7.14 33.83 -16.68
CA PHE A 193 -6.40 34.76 -17.51
C PHE A 193 -5.05 34.22 -18.00
N GLY A 194 -4.76 32.94 -17.76
CA GLY A 194 -3.49 32.29 -18.08
C GLY A 194 -2.32 32.81 -17.23
N LYS A 195 -2.60 33.36 -16.04
CA LYS A 195 -1.57 33.86 -15.11
C LYS A 195 -1.33 32.85 -14.00
N GLY A 196 -0.07 32.50 -13.79
CA GLY A 196 0.36 31.67 -12.67
C GLY A 196 1.17 32.46 -11.63
N GLU A 197 1.11 31.99 -10.39
CA GLU A 197 1.87 32.51 -9.25
C GLU A 197 2.79 31.43 -8.68
N MET A 198 3.99 31.80 -8.25
CA MET A 198 4.98 30.85 -7.72
C MET A 198 4.46 30.09 -6.50
N ALA A 199 3.66 30.73 -5.65
CA ALA A 199 3.07 30.12 -4.46
C ALA A 199 2.06 29.00 -4.78
N TRP A 200 1.36 29.07 -5.91
CA TRP A 200 0.48 27.99 -6.36
C TRP A 200 1.27 26.79 -6.83
N THR A 201 2.37 27.01 -7.56
CA THR A 201 3.30 25.94 -7.95
C THR A 201 3.96 25.29 -6.73
N GLU A 202 4.39 26.07 -5.74
CA GLU A 202 4.93 25.58 -4.47
C GLU A 202 3.90 24.68 -3.75
N SER A 203 2.64 25.14 -3.67
CA SER A 203 1.54 24.37 -3.08
C SER A 203 1.24 23.09 -3.85
N ALA A 204 1.29 23.13 -5.18
CA ALA A 204 1.09 21.96 -6.03
C ALA A 204 2.20 20.91 -5.85
N LEU A 205 3.47 21.32 -5.75
CA LEU A 205 4.58 20.41 -5.49
C LEU A 205 4.46 19.75 -4.11
N ARG A 206 4.06 20.52 -3.10
CA ARG A 206 3.76 19.99 -1.76
C ARG A 206 2.59 19.01 -1.77
N TRP A 207 1.54 19.31 -2.53
CA TRP A 207 0.42 18.40 -2.73
C TRP A 207 0.89 17.09 -3.36
N VAL A 208 1.80 17.12 -4.34
CA VAL A 208 2.37 15.91 -4.93
C VAL A 208 3.08 15.09 -3.86
N HIS A 209 3.92 15.72 -3.03
CA HIS A 209 4.55 15.03 -1.91
C HIS A 209 3.48 14.35 -1.05
N GLU A 210 2.50 15.09 -0.55
CA GLU A 210 1.48 14.58 0.38
C GLU A 210 0.61 13.47 -0.23
N ASN A 211 0.36 13.50 -1.55
CA ASN A 211 -0.56 12.59 -2.24
C ASN A 211 0.14 11.54 -3.12
N ARG A 212 1.47 11.41 -3.06
CA ARG A 212 2.23 10.50 -3.96
C ARG A 212 1.83 9.03 -3.91
N ASN A 213 1.31 8.55 -2.78
CA ASN A 213 0.81 7.17 -2.60
C ASN A 213 -0.71 7.14 -2.40
N ALA A 214 -1.39 8.22 -2.79
CA ALA A 214 -2.81 8.34 -2.61
C ALA A 214 -3.53 7.38 -3.57
N PHE A 215 -3.19 7.37 -4.86
CA PHE A 215 -3.95 6.67 -5.90
C PHE A 215 -3.63 5.17 -5.96
N GLU A 216 -4.35 4.43 -6.81
CA GLU A 216 -4.07 3.01 -7.07
C GLU A 216 -2.62 2.82 -7.51
N ASN A 217 -2.16 3.71 -8.40
CA ASN A 217 -0.77 3.82 -8.82
C ASN A 217 -0.08 5.03 -8.14
N PRO A 218 1.21 4.92 -7.76
CA PRO A 218 1.93 6.04 -7.16
C PRO A 218 2.28 7.12 -8.18
N ILE A 219 2.37 8.38 -7.72
CA ILE A 219 2.94 9.47 -8.53
C ILE A 219 4.45 9.26 -8.63
N THR A 220 4.94 8.91 -9.81
CA THR A 220 6.37 8.67 -10.08
C THR A 220 7.02 9.82 -10.85
N THR A 221 6.22 10.63 -11.54
CA THR A 221 6.72 11.72 -12.39
C THR A 221 5.84 12.96 -12.27
N VAL A 222 6.48 14.13 -12.29
CA VAL A 222 5.85 15.45 -12.36
C VAL A 222 6.32 16.15 -13.62
N ASN A 223 5.38 16.68 -14.41
CA ASN A 223 5.69 17.57 -15.52
C ASN A 223 5.35 19.02 -15.18
N LEU A 224 6.35 19.91 -15.33
CA LEU A 224 6.25 21.36 -15.17
C LEU A 224 6.57 22.05 -16.51
N SER A 225 5.55 22.23 -17.35
CA SER A 225 5.67 22.93 -18.63
C SER A 225 5.54 24.45 -18.49
N LEU A 226 6.16 25.01 -17.45
CA LEU A 226 6.07 26.41 -17.04
C LEU A 226 7.45 26.99 -16.68
N GLY A 227 7.53 28.31 -16.59
CA GLY A 227 8.72 28.97 -16.04
C GLY A 227 8.60 30.47 -15.85
N ALA A 228 9.53 31.02 -15.06
CA ALA A 228 9.76 32.45 -14.89
C ALA A 228 10.94 32.91 -15.77
N SER A 229 10.96 34.20 -16.08
CA SER A 229 12.05 34.81 -16.84
C SER A 229 13.39 34.68 -16.10
N TRP A 230 14.25 33.79 -16.61
CA TRP A 230 15.60 33.56 -16.13
C TRP A 230 16.43 32.92 -17.25
N ASN A 231 17.74 33.14 -17.26
CA ASN A 231 18.65 32.52 -18.23
C ASN A 231 20.04 32.34 -17.61
N SER A 232 20.17 31.34 -16.75
CA SER A 232 21.43 30.92 -16.14
C SER A 232 21.42 29.43 -15.87
N SER A 233 22.59 28.81 -15.78
CA SER A 233 22.74 27.42 -15.33
C SER A 233 22.53 27.27 -13.81
N THR A 234 22.51 28.38 -13.08
CA THR A 234 22.31 28.44 -11.62
C THR A 234 20.95 29.02 -11.28
N ILE A 235 20.41 28.66 -10.11
CA ILE A 235 19.15 29.22 -9.61
C ILE A 235 19.27 30.74 -9.32
N PRO A 236 18.17 31.50 -9.47
CA PRO A 236 18.11 32.91 -9.05
C PRO A 236 18.10 33.04 -7.53
N ALA A 237 18.50 34.20 -7.01
CA ALA A 237 18.45 34.48 -5.57
C ALA A 237 17.02 34.52 -4.98
N TRP A 238 16.01 34.68 -5.84
CA TRP A 238 14.59 34.66 -5.48
C TRP A 238 13.93 33.28 -5.68
N ALA A 239 14.71 32.24 -5.99
CA ALA A 239 14.20 30.87 -6.12
C ALA A 239 13.48 30.44 -4.83
N SER A 240 12.24 29.95 -4.97
CA SER A 240 11.37 29.61 -3.84
C SER A 240 10.81 28.18 -3.88
N LEU A 241 11.13 27.39 -4.91
CA LEU A 241 10.63 26.01 -5.07
C LEU A 241 11.67 24.94 -4.70
N GLU A 242 12.89 25.33 -4.29
CA GLU A 242 13.99 24.37 -4.14
C GLU A 242 13.76 23.33 -3.05
N GLU A 243 13.06 23.71 -1.97
CA GLU A 243 12.77 22.78 -0.87
C GLU A 243 11.82 21.66 -1.33
N GLU A 244 10.74 22.01 -2.03
CA GLU A 244 9.79 21.06 -2.60
C GLU A 244 10.43 20.21 -3.71
N LEU A 245 11.22 20.81 -4.61
CA LEU A 245 11.89 20.07 -5.69
C LEU A 245 12.89 19.06 -5.11
N ALA A 246 13.66 19.44 -4.09
CA ALA A 246 14.56 18.53 -3.38
C ALA A 246 13.79 17.44 -2.62
N GLN A 247 12.61 17.76 -2.08
CA GLN A 247 11.73 16.79 -1.43
C GLN A 247 11.22 15.75 -2.43
N LEU A 248 10.71 16.16 -3.59
CA LEU A 248 10.21 15.22 -4.59
C LEU A 248 11.33 14.31 -5.14
N GLN A 249 12.55 14.84 -5.32
CA GLN A 249 13.69 14.01 -5.67
C GLN A 249 13.97 12.93 -4.61
N ARG A 250 13.91 13.28 -3.31
CA ARG A 250 14.07 12.32 -2.20
C ARG A 250 12.94 11.30 -2.12
N ASP A 251 11.74 11.65 -2.57
CA ASP A 251 10.61 10.72 -2.69
C ASP A 251 10.73 9.78 -3.91
N GLY A 252 11.78 9.92 -4.72
CA GLY A 252 12.00 9.10 -5.90
C GLY A 252 11.19 9.56 -7.12
N ILE A 253 10.65 10.78 -7.10
CA ILE A 253 9.80 11.36 -8.14
C ILE A 253 10.66 12.12 -9.16
N VAL A 254 10.50 11.78 -10.45
CA VAL A 254 11.16 12.49 -11.55
C VAL A 254 10.43 13.80 -11.80
N VAL A 255 11.11 14.94 -11.67
CA VAL A 255 10.54 16.25 -12.02
C VAL A 255 11.10 16.72 -13.35
N VAL A 256 10.25 16.76 -14.38
CA VAL A 256 10.61 17.16 -15.74
C VAL A 256 10.13 18.58 -16.00
N VAL A 257 11.03 19.46 -16.46
CA VAL A 257 10.75 20.90 -16.56
C VAL A 257 11.14 21.44 -17.94
N SER A 258 10.29 22.27 -18.52
CA SER A 258 10.59 22.96 -19.78
C SER A 258 11.81 23.90 -19.63
N ALA A 259 12.79 23.83 -20.53
CA ALA A 259 14.01 24.63 -20.44
C ALA A 259 13.77 26.15 -20.60
N GLY A 260 12.69 26.54 -21.28
CA GLY A 260 12.29 27.92 -21.60
C GLY A 260 12.45 28.27 -23.08
N ASN A 261 11.76 29.33 -23.52
CA ASN A 261 11.57 29.67 -24.95
C ASN A 261 12.19 31.04 -25.36
N SER A 262 13.13 31.57 -24.58
CA SER A 262 13.65 32.94 -24.76
C SER A 262 15.07 32.99 -25.35
N PHE A 263 15.57 31.92 -25.96
CA PHE A 263 16.95 31.92 -26.47
C PHE A 263 17.19 32.94 -27.59
N GLN A 264 16.21 33.21 -28.45
CA GLN A 264 16.34 34.27 -29.47
C GLN A 264 16.53 35.67 -28.86
N GLN A 265 16.01 35.88 -27.66
CA GLN A 265 16.15 37.14 -26.92
C GLN A 265 17.50 37.20 -26.21
N TYR A 266 17.88 36.16 -25.47
CA TYR A 266 19.12 36.15 -24.69
C TYR A 266 20.37 35.94 -25.54
N LYS A 267 20.29 35.06 -26.55
CA LYS A 267 21.39 34.65 -27.44
C LYS A 267 22.61 34.10 -26.69
N SER A 268 22.39 33.52 -25.51
CA SER A 268 23.41 32.88 -24.69
C SER A 268 22.81 31.65 -23.99
N PRO A 269 23.60 30.60 -23.73
CA PRO A 269 23.15 29.48 -22.91
C PRO A 269 22.70 29.91 -21.50
N GLY A 270 21.75 29.16 -20.97
CA GLY A 270 21.10 29.33 -19.68
C GLY A 270 19.74 28.62 -19.68
N LEU A 271 19.14 28.48 -18.49
CA LEU A 271 17.82 27.88 -18.27
C LEU A 271 16.88 28.86 -17.57
N ALA A 272 15.59 28.67 -17.79
CA ALA A 272 14.53 29.33 -17.03
C ALA A 272 14.45 28.75 -15.63
N TYR A 273 13.80 29.46 -14.71
CA TYR A 273 13.44 28.90 -13.41
C TYR A 273 12.03 28.31 -13.50
N PRO A 274 11.74 27.07 -13.04
CA PRO A 274 12.58 26.20 -12.20
C PRO A 274 13.53 25.23 -12.92
N ALA A 275 13.61 25.21 -14.26
CA ALA A 275 14.52 24.31 -14.99
C ALA A 275 16.01 24.44 -14.60
N ALA A 276 16.42 25.62 -14.10
CA ALA A 276 17.76 25.86 -13.57
C ALA A 276 18.04 25.13 -12.24
N SER A 277 17.03 24.62 -11.53
CA SER A 277 17.21 23.83 -10.30
C SER A 277 18.07 22.57 -10.57
N PRO A 278 18.94 22.14 -9.64
CA PRO A 278 19.69 20.90 -9.77
C PRO A 278 18.84 19.64 -9.52
N TYR A 279 17.63 19.78 -8.98
CA TYR A 279 16.75 18.67 -8.58
C TYR A 279 15.80 18.20 -9.69
N VAL A 280 15.91 18.79 -10.89
CA VAL A 280 14.98 18.56 -11.99
C VAL A 280 15.70 18.17 -13.28
N LEU A 281 14.94 17.59 -14.21
CA LEU A 281 15.37 17.26 -15.56
C LEU A 281 14.91 18.36 -16.53
N PRO A 282 15.80 19.25 -17.00
CA PRO A 282 15.45 20.31 -17.93
C PRO A 282 15.37 19.79 -19.37
N VAL A 283 14.33 20.19 -20.11
CA VAL A 283 14.05 19.68 -21.47
C VAL A 283 14.08 20.78 -22.53
N ALA A 284 14.92 20.59 -23.54
CA ALA A 284 15.00 21.45 -24.73
C ALA A 284 14.09 20.95 -25.86
N SER A 285 13.75 21.83 -26.80
CA SER A 285 12.84 21.53 -27.90
C SER A 285 13.59 21.22 -29.20
N LEU A 286 13.23 20.13 -29.87
CA LEU A 286 13.63 19.79 -31.24
C LEU A 286 12.52 20.09 -32.23
N ASP A 287 12.91 20.40 -33.46
CA ASP A 287 12.01 20.45 -34.60
C ASP A 287 11.96 19.13 -35.39
N ALA A 288 11.12 19.10 -36.43
CA ALA A 288 10.93 17.94 -37.29
C ALA A 288 12.21 17.51 -38.07
N ASN A 289 13.26 18.34 -38.11
CA ASN A 289 14.55 18.01 -38.71
C ASN A 289 15.59 17.60 -37.67
N GLN A 290 15.15 17.31 -36.43
CA GLN A 290 16.00 17.00 -35.28
C GLN A 290 17.03 18.10 -34.99
N GLN A 291 16.70 19.36 -35.29
CA GLN A 291 17.50 20.52 -34.90
C GLN A 291 16.92 21.13 -33.64
N ILE A 292 17.78 21.68 -32.77
CA ILE A 292 17.29 22.41 -31.59
C ILE A 292 16.51 23.64 -32.08
N SER A 293 15.27 23.77 -31.62
CA SER A 293 14.38 24.89 -31.94
C SER A 293 15.05 26.22 -31.61
N ASP A 294 14.84 27.20 -32.48
CA ASP A 294 15.44 28.54 -32.42
C ASP A 294 15.10 29.29 -31.12
N PHE A 295 13.90 29.08 -30.57
CA PHE A 295 13.47 29.64 -29.28
C PHE A 295 14.03 28.91 -28.05
N SER A 296 14.42 27.64 -28.16
CA SER A 296 14.70 26.78 -27.00
C SER A 296 15.90 27.28 -26.20
N GLN A 297 15.78 27.41 -24.89
CA GLN A 297 16.95 27.66 -24.05
C GLN A 297 17.92 26.48 -24.07
N ARG A 298 19.17 26.75 -23.70
CA ARG A 298 20.32 25.89 -23.95
C ARG A 298 21.10 25.70 -22.67
N ASP A 299 21.38 24.47 -22.28
CA ASP A 299 22.32 24.16 -21.19
C ASP A 299 22.91 22.78 -21.43
N SER A 300 24.11 22.54 -20.94
CA SER A 300 24.71 21.21 -21.00
C SER A 300 23.81 20.13 -20.39
N ARG A 301 23.03 20.43 -19.34
CA ARG A 301 22.15 19.49 -18.64
C ARG A 301 20.89 19.10 -19.40
N VAL A 302 20.52 19.79 -20.48
CA VAL A 302 19.26 19.46 -21.16
C VAL A 302 19.32 18.11 -21.85
N ILE A 303 18.18 17.43 -21.89
CA ILE A 303 17.85 16.45 -22.92
C ILE A 303 16.87 17.13 -23.87
N ALA A 304 17.11 17.04 -25.17
CA ALA A 304 16.26 17.62 -26.18
C ALA A 304 15.24 16.59 -26.67
N ALA A 305 13.98 16.98 -26.77
CA ALA A 305 12.90 16.13 -27.27
C ALA A 305 12.01 16.93 -28.25
N PRO A 306 11.19 16.26 -29.08
CA PRO A 306 10.29 16.94 -30.02
C PRO A 306 9.38 17.96 -29.32
N GLY A 307 9.42 19.21 -29.78
CA GLY A 307 8.65 20.30 -29.15
C GLY A 307 8.15 21.38 -30.10
N ARG A 308 8.36 21.24 -31.42
CA ARG A 308 7.88 22.19 -32.43
C ARG A 308 6.82 21.56 -33.32
N GLY A 309 5.63 22.17 -33.33
CA GLY A 309 4.50 21.77 -34.16
C GLY A 309 3.80 20.51 -33.68
N ILE A 310 3.93 20.15 -32.40
CA ILE A 310 3.37 18.92 -31.83
C ILE A 310 1.84 19.03 -31.76
N GLU A 311 1.15 18.05 -32.34
CA GLU A 311 -0.31 17.93 -32.27
C GLU A 311 -0.69 17.13 -31.02
N SER A 312 -1.64 17.64 -30.24
CA SER A 312 -2.13 16.98 -29.02
C SER A 312 -3.54 17.49 -28.67
N SER A 313 -4.17 16.85 -27.69
CA SER A 313 -5.55 17.13 -27.26
C SER A 313 -5.71 18.56 -26.75
N VAL A 314 -6.84 19.17 -27.06
CA VAL A 314 -7.24 20.47 -26.51
C VAL A 314 -8.71 20.44 -26.07
N PRO A 315 -9.15 21.35 -25.19
CA PRO A 315 -10.56 21.41 -24.79
C PRO A 315 -11.49 21.78 -25.96
N ASP A 316 -12.75 21.30 -25.94
CA ASP A 316 -13.76 21.61 -26.98
C ASP A 316 -14.12 23.11 -27.07
N TYR A 317 -14.03 23.87 -25.97
CA TYR A 317 -14.23 25.32 -26.10
C TYR A 317 -13.05 26.01 -26.82
N PHE A 318 -11.88 25.37 -26.92
CA PHE A 318 -10.71 25.96 -27.55
C PHE A 318 -10.76 25.81 -29.07
N TYR A 319 -11.13 24.62 -29.56
CA TYR A 319 -11.25 24.28 -30.97
C TYR A 319 -12.50 23.41 -31.18
N GLY A 320 -13.11 23.37 -32.37
CA GLY A 320 -14.36 22.62 -32.60
C GLY A 320 -15.62 23.33 -32.12
N LYS A 321 -15.80 23.46 -30.80
CA LYS A 321 -16.99 24.05 -30.12
C LYS A 321 -18.30 23.38 -30.52
N ASP A 322 -18.28 22.09 -30.76
CA ASP A 322 -19.47 21.31 -31.15
C ASP A 322 -20.11 20.57 -29.96
N GLY A 323 -19.50 20.69 -28.78
CA GLY A 323 -19.95 20.06 -27.54
C GLY A 323 -19.43 18.63 -27.38
N VAL A 324 -18.47 18.21 -28.21
CA VAL A 324 -17.81 16.91 -28.13
C VAL A 324 -16.34 17.15 -27.81
N ALA A 325 -15.87 16.68 -26.65
CA ALA A 325 -14.47 16.82 -26.24
C ALA A 325 -13.54 15.89 -27.06
N ASN A 326 -13.27 16.30 -28.30
CA ASN A 326 -12.62 15.48 -29.32
C ASN A 326 -11.53 16.20 -30.14
N ASP A 327 -11.14 17.39 -29.70
CA ASP A 327 -10.32 18.31 -30.47
C ASP A 327 -8.81 18.17 -30.28
N TRP A 328 -8.09 18.50 -31.36
CA TRP A 328 -6.63 18.45 -31.42
C TRP A 328 -6.08 19.74 -31.99
N ALA A 329 -4.94 20.21 -31.48
CA ALA A 329 -4.26 21.37 -32.03
C ALA A 329 -2.74 21.23 -31.99
N LYS A 330 -2.06 21.97 -32.88
CA LYS A 330 -0.60 22.04 -32.93
C LYS A 330 -0.07 23.17 -32.06
N ALA A 331 0.94 22.86 -31.24
CA ALA A 331 1.65 23.85 -30.42
C ALA A 331 3.17 23.71 -30.55
N SER A 332 3.90 24.79 -30.24
CA SER A 332 5.37 24.79 -30.22
C SER A 332 5.89 25.41 -28.92
N GLY A 333 6.86 24.74 -28.30
CA GLY A 333 7.53 25.18 -27.09
C GLY A 333 8.34 24.06 -26.44
N THR A 334 9.29 24.43 -25.57
CA THR A 334 9.89 23.48 -24.62
C THR A 334 8.84 22.86 -23.70
N SER A 335 7.68 23.51 -23.54
CA SER A 335 6.48 23.01 -22.89
C SER A 335 5.86 21.77 -23.54
N MET A 336 6.08 21.53 -24.84
CA MET A 336 5.65 20.32 -25.53
C MET A 336 6.73 19.22 -25.49
N ALA A 337 8.00 19.62 -25.40
CA ALA A 337 9.11 18.68 -25.27
C ALA A 337 9.18 18.05 -23.86
N ALA A 338 8.93 18.83 -22.80
CA ALA A 338 8.94 18.35 -21.42
C ALA A 338 8.00 17.14 -21.18
N PRO A 339 6.70 17.16 -21.54
CA PRO A 339 5.81 16.02 -21.33
C PRO A 339 6.23 14.80 -22.13
N TYR A 340 6.90 15.00 -23.28
CA TYR A 340 7.45 13.88 -24.05
C TYR A 340 8.51 13.11 -23.24
N VAL A 341 9.41 13.83 -22.57
CA VAL A 341 10.42 13.22 -21.68
C VAL A 341 9.77 12.69 -20.40
N ALA A 342 8.71 13.32 -19.90
CA ALA A 342 7.95 12.79 -18.76
C ALA A 342 7.34 11.42 -19.07
N GLY A 343 6.72 11.25 -20.24
CA GLY A 343 6.25 9.94 -20.71
C GLY A 343 7.38 8.95 -20.95
N ALA A 344 8.50 9.38 -21.53
CA ALA A 344 9.67 8.52 -21.73
C ALA A 344 10.25 8.01 -20.40
N SER A 345 10.22 8.85 -19.35
CA SER A 345 10.74 8.50 -18.02
C SER A 345 9.98 7.37 -17.35
N VAL A 346 8.65 7.31 -17.54
CA VAL A 346 7.81 6.26 -16.95
C VAL A 346 7.90 4.95 -17.74
N LEU A 347 8.09 5.00 -19.06
CA LEU A 347 8.39 3.80 -19.86
C LEU A 347 9.74 3.19 -19.46
N LEU A 348 10.76 4.03 -19.26
CA LEU A 348 12.05 3.56 -18.79
C LEU A 348 11.97 3.00 -17.37
N ARG A 349 11.17 3.62 -16.49
CA ARG A 349 10.92 3.10 -15.15
C ARG A 349 10.22 1.74 -15.19
N GLU A 350 9.22 1.55 -16.06
CA GLU A 350 8.57 0.25 -16.29
C GLU A 350 9.59 -0.80 -16.73
N ALA A 351 10.46 -0.49 -17.70
CA ALA A 351 11.52 -1.41 -18.12
C ALA A 351 12.53 -1.73 -17.01
N MET A 352 12.90 -0.76 -16.17
CA MET A 352 13.79 -0.99 -15.03
C MET A 352 13.15 -1.90 -13.97
N ASP A 353 11.85 -1.75 -13.73
CA ASP A 353 11.08 -2.58 -12.80
C ASP A 353 10.98 -4.02 -13.31
N LEU A 354 10.65 -4.19 -14.60
CA LEU A 354 10.55 -5.49 -15.28
C LEU A 354 11.83 -6.35 -15.15
N VAL A 355 13.01 -5.72 -15.15
CA VAL A 355 14.30 -6.43 -15.02
C VAL A 355 14.76 -6.58 -13.56
N GLY A 356 13.96 -6.14 -12.59
CA GLY A 356 14.24 -6.27 -11.15
C GLY A 356 15.30 -5.30 -10.63
N ILE A 357 15.31 -4.04 -11.09
CA ILE A 357 16.18 -3.00 -10.50
C ILE A 357 15.53 -2.45 -9.22
N ASP A 358 16.02 -2.89 -8.06
CA ASP A 358 15.46 -2.58 -6.72
C ASP A 358 15.53 -1.10 -6.29
N SER A 359 16.27 -0.23 -6.98
CA SER A 359 16.51 1.17 -6.57
C SER A 359 16.46 2.14 -7.74
N ILE A 360 15.27 2.28 -8.34
CA ILE A 360 15.01 3.27 -9.40
C ILE A 360 14.93 4.67 -8.79
N THR A 361 15.89 5.53 -9.13
CA THR A 361 15.96 6.92 -8.66
C THR A 361 15.77 7.89 -9.82
N PRO A 362 15.38 9.16 -9.56
CA PRO A 362 15.34 10.18 -10.59
C PRO A 362 16.69 10.36 -11.31
N GLN A 363 17.79 10.19 -10.57
CA GLN A 363 19.14 10.28 -11.11
C GLN A 363 19.45 9.10 -12.05
N SER A 364 19.10 7.86 -11.69
CA SER A 364 19.35 6.69 -12.56
C SER A 364 18.54 6.76 -13.86
N ILE A 365 17.30 7.25 -13.80
CA ILE A 365 16.48 7.51 -15.00
C ILE A 365 17.15 8.59 -15.87
N TYR A 366 17.50 9.73 -15.27
CA TYR A 366 18.16 10.82 -16.01
C TYR A 366 19.48 10.40 -16.65
N ASP A 367 20.33 9.69 -15.91
CA ASP A 367 21.62 9.21 -16.41
C ASP A 367 21.45 8.21 -17.55
N THR A 368 20.48 7.30 -17.45
CA THR A 368 20.19 6.32 -18.50
C THR A 368 19.71 7.00 -19.76
N LEU A 369 18.72 7.90 -19.66
CA LEU A 369 18.23 8.68 -20.81
C LEU A 369 19.35 9.51 -21.45
N ARG A 370 20.25 10.09 -20.64
CA ARG A 370 21.33 10.97 -21.11
C ARG A 370 22.51 10.21 -21.72
N ASN A 371 22.85 9.05 -21.18
CA ASN A 371 23.97 8.23 -21.66
C ASN A 371 23.65 7.53 -22.98
N THR A 372 22.39 7.19 -23.20
CA THR A 372 21.88 6.57 -24.43
C THR A 372 21.43 7.59 -25.47
N ALA A 373 21.14 8.83 -25.05
CA ALA A 373 20.78 9.93 -25.95
C ALA A 373 21.77 10.14 -27.10
N SER A 374 21.19 10.34 -28.29
CA SER A 374 21.88 10.75 -29.50
C SER A 374 22.44 12.18 -29.37
N ASN A 375 23.38 12.52 -30.25
CA ASN A 375 24.03 13.83 -30.25
C ASN A 375 23.40 14.73 -31.33
N VAL A 376 23.00 15.95 -30.95
CA VAL A 376 22.55 16.99 -31.88
C VAL A 376 23.51 18.18 -31.87
N PHE A 377 24.01 18.55 -33.04
CA PHE A 377 24.87 19.72 -33.20
C PHE A 377 24.02 20.99 -33.38
N ASP A 378 24.18 21.95 -32.47
CA ASP A 378 23.52 23.24 -32.55
C ASP A 378 24.45 24.28 -33.18
N SER A 379 24.15 24.63 -34.44
CA SER A 379 24.94 25.61 -35.19
C SER A 379 24.97 27.01 -34.57
N VAL A 380 24.01 27.36 -33.72
CA VAL A 380 23.92 28.70 -33.12
C VAL A 380 24.91 28.86 -31.96
N THR A 381 25.03 27.84 -31.10
CA THR A 381 25.99 27.84 -29.98
C THR A 381 27.32 27.18 -30.33
N ASN A 382 27.41 26.48 -31.47
CA ASN A 382 28.54 25.64 -31.87
C ASN A 382 28.86 24.57 -30.80
N GLN A 383 27.82 23.98 -30.22
CA GLN A 383 27.88 22.96 -29.18
C GLN A 383 27.08 21.72 -29.59
N ILE A 384 27.35 20.61 -28.90
CA ILE A 384 26.59 19.37 -29.04
C ILE A 384 25.70 19.21 -27.81
N TYR A 385 24.41 18.95 -28.02
CA TYR A 385 23.44 18.63 -26.97
C TYR A 385 22.99 17.17 -27.11
N LYS A 386 22.35 16.67 -26.06
CA LYS A 386 21.76 15.34 -26.01
C LYS A 386 20.32 15.39 -26.51
N ALA A 387 19.95 14.50 -27.42
CA ALA A 387 18.60 14.32 -27.92
C ALA A 387 18.08 12.93 -27.50
N LEU A 388 16.84 12.87 -27.02
CA LEU A 388 16.22 11.65 -26.52
C LEU A 388 16.27 10.54 -27.58
N ASP A 389 16.77 9.37 -27.18
CA ASP A 389 16.72 8.11 -27.92
C ASP A 389 16.16 7.07 -26.96
N LEU A 390 14.84 6.88 -27.01
CA LEU A 390 14.11 6.05 -26.07
C LEU A 390 14.34 4.57 -26.34
N ASP A 391 14.45 4.16 -27.60
CA ASP A 391 14.76 2.77 -27.96
C ASP A 391 16.12 2.36 -27.40
N ALA A 392 17.16 3.17 -27.63
CA ALA A 392 18.48 2.94 -27.05
C ALA A 392 18.46 2.92 -25.51
N ALA A 393 17.61 3.75 -24.88
CA ALA A 393 17.45 3.75 -23.43
C ALA A 393 16.86 2.44 -22.90
N ILE A 394 15.79 1.94 -23.51
CA ILE A 394 15.13 0.68 -23.12
C ILE A 394 16.03 -0.52 -23.43
N GLU A 395 16.61 -0.59 -24.63
CA GLU A 395 17.53 -1.66 -25.04
C GLU A 395 18.75 -1.76 -24.10
N SER A 396 19.23 -0.64 -23.55
CA SER A 396 20.36 -0.64 -22.62
C SER A 396 20.08 -1.33 -21.27
N ILE A 397 18.79 -1.50 -20.93
CA ILE A 397 18.32 -2.09 -19.67
C ILE A 397 17.87 -3.53 -19.88
N LEU A 398 17.21 -3.83 -21.01
CA LEU A 398 16.68 -5.16 -21.27
C LEU A 398 17.80 -6.21 -21.48
N PRO A 399 17.61 -7.46 -21.00
CA PRO A 399 18.54 -8.54 -21.26
C PRO A 399 18.64 -8.84 -22.75
N ARG A 400 19.84 -9.24 -23.19
CA ARG A 400 20.02 -9.76 -24.54
C ARG A 400 19.31 -11.10 -24.67
N ASP A 401 18.77 -11.34 -25.86
CA ASP A 401 18.28 -12.66 -26.22
C ASP A 401 19.51 -13.58 -26.37
N GLU A 402 19.52 -14.65 -25.58
CA GLU A 402 20.56 -15.67 -25.55
C GLU A 402 20.09 -17.01 -26.14
N VAL A 403 18.80 -17.14 -26.50
CA VAL A 403 18.16 -18.41 -26.88
C VAL A 403 17.58 -18.32 -28.29
N GLY A 404 17.83 -19.33 -29.11
CA GLY A 404 17.39 -19.30 -30.50
C GLY A 404 15.89 -19.54 -30.69
N ASN A 405 15.28 -18.77 -31.60
CA ASN A 405 13.84 -18.82 -31.93
C ASN A 405 13.42 -19.97 -32.85
N GLN A 406 14.36 -20.78 -33.32
CA GLN A 406 14.10 -21.87 -34.26
C GLN A 406 14.79 -23.15 -33.82
N TRP A 407 14.32 -24.28 -34.34
CA TRP A 407 14.88 -25.60 -34.04
C TRP A 407 16.39 -25.69 -34.32
N GLU A 408 16.85 -25.03 -35.38
CA GLU A 408 18.24 -25.01 -35.82
C GLU A 408 19.15 -24.17 -34.92
N SER A 409 18.62 -23.10 -34.31
CA SER A 409 19.31 -22.22 -33.36
C SER A 409 19.02 -22.56 -31.89
N ALA A 410 18.16 -23.55 -31.64
CA ALA A 410 17.69 -23.92 -30.32
C ALA A 410 18.83 -24.23 -29.34
N SER A 411 18.66 -23.78 -28.09
CA SER A 411 19.60 -24.05 -27.01
C SER A 411 19.55 -25.53 -26.63
N ALA A 412 20.68 -26.23 -26.81
CA ALA A 412 20.75 -27.66 -26.56
C ALA A 412 20.95 -27.96 -25.07
N GLN A 413 20.00 -28.69 -24.47
CA GLN A 413 20.03 -29.08 -23.07
C GLN A 413 20.18 -30.61 -22.95
N SER A 414 21.06 -31.03 -22.05
CA SER A 414 21.21 -32.45 -21.70
C SER A 414 20.18 -32.80 -20.64
N VAL A 415 19.38 -33.84 -20.89
CA VAL A 415 18.42 -34.32 -19.88
C VAL A 415 19.17 -34.90 -18.68
N GLN A 416 18.86 -34.37 -17.49
CA GLN A 416 19.41 -34.80 -16.20
C GLN A 416 18.28 -35.29 -15.30
N ASN A 417 18.57 -35.82 -14.11
CA ASN A 417 17.49 -36.23 -13.19
C ASN A 417 16.63 -35.03 -12.77
N ARG A 418 17.27 -33.89 -12.44
CA ARG A 418 16.60 -32.61 -12.15
C ARG A 418 17.49 -31.45 -12.60
N TRP A 419 16.92 -30.44 -13.23
CA TRP A 419 17.63 -29.21 -13.61
C TRP A 419 16.64 -28.07 -13.85
N THR A 420 17.13 -26.83 -13.80
CA THR A 420 16.35 -25.63 -14.13
C THR A 420 16.81 -25.06 -15.45
N THR A 421 15.92 -24.42 -16.19
CA THR A 421 16.23 -23.65 -17.39
C THR A 421 15.53 -22.31 -17.29
N ASP A 422 16.31 -21.25 -17.11
CA ASP A 422 15.84 -19.88 -17.05
C ASP A 422 15.97 -19.21 -18.42
N GLY A 423 15.07 -18.29 -18.70
CA GLY A 423 15.08 -17.53 -19.94
C GLY A 423 14.27 -16.24 -19.85
N TRP A 424 14.28 -15.51 -20.96
CA TRP A 424 13.69 -14.18 -21.06
C TRP A 424 13.06 -14.02 -22.43
N ILE A 425 11.76 -13.71 -22.46
CA ILE A 425 11.11 -13.18 -23.65
C ILE A 425 11.37 -11.67 -23.62
N ASN A 426 12.31 -11.17 -24.42
CA ASN A 426 12.76 -9.77 -24.34
C ASN A 426 12.09 -8.84 -25.36
N THR A 427 11.36 -9.38 -26.34
CA THR A 427 10.48 -8.64 -27.25
C THR A 427 9.16 -9.37 -27.43
N LEU A 428 8.11 -8.68 -27.88
CA LEU A 428 6.80 -9.26 -28.20
C LEU A 428 6.87 -10.30 -29.32
N SER A 429 7.89 -10.23 -30.17
CA SER A 429 8.13 -11.22 -31.23
C SER A 429 9.09 -12.33 -30.80
N ASP A 430 9.62 -12.27 -29.58
CA ASP A 430 10.61 -13.20 -29.10
C ASP A 430 9.99 -14.57 -28.82
N VAL A 431 10.78 -15.58 -29.11
CA VAL A 431 10.41 -16.99 -29.06
C VAL A 431 11.67 -17.73 -28.67
N ASP A 432 11.58 -18.54 -27.64
CA ASP A 432 12.72 -19.35 -27.19
C ASP A 432 12.47 -20.82 -27.46
N VAL A 433 13.46 -21.50 -28.06
CA VAL A 433 13.40 -22.93 -28.32
C VAL A 433 14.53 -23.65 -27.61
N TYR A 434 14.16 -24.57 -26.72
CA TYR A 434 15.08 -25.49 -26.06
C TYR A 434 15.01 -26.86 -26.71
N ARG A 435 16.16 -27.40 -27.11
CA ARG A 435 16.26 -28.77 -27.63
C ARG A 435 16.77 -29.71 -26.55
N LEU A 436 15.93 -30.63 -26.11
CA LEU A 436 16.24 -31.62 -25.09
C LEU A 436 16.60 -32.95 -25.75
N GLN A 437 17.72 -33.55 -25.35
CA GLN A 437 18.12 -34.89 -25.82
C GLN A 437 18.27 -35.84 -24.63
N SER A 438 17.52 -36.94 -24.65
CA SER A 438 17.59 -37.96 -23.60
C SER A 438 18.45 -39.15 -24.02
N SER A 439 19.28 -39.66 -23.11
CA SER A 439 20.03 -40.91 -23.30
C SER A 439 19.25 -42.15 -22.84
N GLN A 440 18.12 -41.97 -22.15
CA GLN A 440 17.30 -43.04 -21.56
C GLN A 440 15.82 -42.85 -21.90
N SER A 441 15.06 -43.95 -21.90
CA SER A 441 13.60 -43.87 -22.05
C SER A 441 12.95 -43.64 -20.69
N GLY A 442 11.97 -42.75 -20.61
CA GLY A 442 11.32 -42.37 -19.36
C GLY A 442 10.26 -41.29 -19.56
N THR A 443 9.81 -40.72 -18.45
CA THR A 443 8.89 -39.58 -18.42
C THR A 443 9.69 -38.34 -18.06
N LEU A 444 9.55 -37.30 -18.88
CA LEU A 444 10.02 -35.97 -18.55
C LEU A 444 8.82 -35.15 -18.07
N GLN A 445 8.98 -34.52 -16.92
CA GLN A 445 8.03 -33.57 -16.35
C GLN A 445 8.75 -32.23 -16.23
N PHE A 446 8.01 -31.14 -16.39
CA PHE A 446 8.48 -29.83 -15.95
C PHE A 446 7.38 -29.08 -15.22
N GLN A 447 7.81 -28.20 -14.35
CA GLN A 447 7.03 -27.06 -13.89
C GLN A 447 7.48 -25.79 -14.61
N PHE A 448 6.58 -24.84 -14.75
CA PHE A 448 6.80 -23.58 -15.41
C PHE A 448 6.35 -22.41 -14.52
N ASP A 449 7.26 -21.45 -14.33
CA ASP A 449 7.05 -20.23 -13.57
C ASP A 449 7.39 -19.02 -14.45
N THR A 450 6.69 -17.90 -14.25
CA THR A 450 6.89 -16.66 -15.03
C THR A 450 6.82 -15.42 -14.17
N GLU A 451 7.61 -14.42 -14.53
CA GLU A 451 7.54 -13.06 -14.00
C GLU A 451 7.20 -12.11 -15.15
N HIS A 452 6.12 -11.34 -15.02
CA HIS A 452 5.63 -10.34 -15.99
C HIS A 452 5.12 -10.86 -17.36
N LEU A 453 5.08 -12.16 -17.60
CA LEU A 453 4.39 -12.74 -18.77
C LEU A 453 2.89 -12.90 -18.47
N SER A 454 2.06 -12.35 -19.36
CA SER A 454 0.61 -12.23 -19.17
C SER A 454 -0.20 -13.32 -19.88
N ASP A 455 0.33 -13.88 -20.97
CA ASP A 455 -0.30 -14.97 -21.73
C ASP A 455 0.79 -15.84 -22.38
N PRO A 456 1.67 -16.48 -21.58
CA PRO A 456 2.71 -17.32 -22.13
C PRO A 456 2.09 -18.48 -22.90
N SER A 457 2.80 -19.00 -23.90
CA SER A 457 2.39 -20.12 -24.74
C SER A 457 3.54 -21.13 -24.82
N ILE A 458 3.28 -22.39 -24.46
CA ILE A 458 4.29 -23.44 -24.47
C ILE A 458 3.90 -24.52 -25.48
N THR A 459 4.82 -24.87 -26.38
CA THR A 459 4.62 -25.87 -27.43
C THR A 459 5.71 -26.93 -27.40
N LEU A 460 5.30 -28.20 -27.37
CA LEU A 460 6.17 -29.34 -27.61
C LEU A 460 6.38 -29.54 -29.11
N LEU A 461 7.65 -29.56 -29.54
CA LEU A 461 8.11 -29.86 -30.89
C LEU A 461 8.66 -31.29 -30.93
N ARG A 462 8.05 -32.18 -31.71
CA ARG A 462 8.49 -33.58 -31.82
C ARG A 462 8.28 -34.11 -33.22
N ASN A 463 9.35 -34.58 -33.87
CA ASN A 463 9.29 -35.17 -35.21
C ASN A 463 8.57 -34.30 -36.26
N GLY A 464 8.72 -32.98 -36.17
CA GLY A 464 8.04 -32.02 -37.06
C GLY A 464 6.54 -31.83 -36.78
N GLN A 465 6.05 -32.31 -35.64
CA GLN A 465 4.72 -32.00 -35.11
C GLN A 465 4.84 -31.01 -33.95
N GLU A 466 3.88 -30.09 -33.87
CA GLU A 466 3.75 -29.12 -32.79
C GLU A 466 2.53 -29.48 -31.94
N THR A 467 2.67 -29.45 -30.63
CA THR A 467 1.58 -29.73 -29.68
C THR A 467 1.62 -28.69 -28.57
N SER A 468 0.59 -27.85 -28.48
CA SER A 468 0.44 -26.89 -27.38
C SER A 468 0.25 -27.65 -26.06
N LEU A 469 0.97 -27.22 -25.03
CA LEU A 469 0.88 -27.76 -23.68
C LEU A 469 0.00 -26.82 -22.83
N PRO A 470 -0.90 -27.36 -21.98
CA PRO A 470 -1.75 -26.56 -21.11
C PRO A 470 -0.92 -25.87 -20.03
N ILE A 471 -1.24 -24.61 -19.74
CA ILE A 471 -0.46 -23.73 -18.85
C ILE A 471 -1.15 -23.56 -17.49
N ASP A 472 -2.47 -23.67 -17.45
CA ASP A 472 -3.31 -23.57 -16.24
C ASP A 472 -2.99 -24.59 -15.13
N ALA A 473 -2.14 -25.58 -15.40
CA ALA A 473 -1.75 -26.62 -14.44
C ALA A 473 -0.33 -26.43 -13.86
N GLY A 474 0.41 -25.39 -14.29
CA GLY A 474 1.81 -25.13 -13.90
C GLY A 474 2.79 -26.22 -14.29
N THR A 475 2.32 -27.39 -14.76
CA THR A 475 3.09 -28.60 -14.94
C THR A 475 2.68 -29.36 -16.19
N ALA A 476 3.65 -29.93 -16.91
CA ALA A 476 3.41 -30.79 -18.05
C ALA A 476 4.30 -32.02 -18.00
N SER A 477 3.81 -33.14 -18.54
CA SER A 477 4.58 -34.39 -18.62
C SER A 477 4.41 -35.07 -19.96
N PHE A 478 5.48 -35.70 -20.44
CA PHE A 478 5.46 -36.50 -21.67
C PHE A 478 6.57 -37.56 -21.63
N SER A 479 6.37 -38.65 -22.37
CA SER A 479 7.39 -39.68 -22.50
C SER A 479 8.47 -39.27 -23.50
N VAL A 480 9.71 -39.68 -23.24
CA VAL A 480 10.86 -39.57 -24.15
C VAL A 480 11.50 -40.93 -24.35
N VAL A 481 12.01 -41.18 -25.56
CA VAL A 481 12.75 -42.40 -25.91
C VAL A 481 14.25 -42.12 -25.91
N ALA A 482 15.05 -43.12 -25.54
CA ALA A 482 16.51 -43.02 -25.60
C ALA A 482 16.99 -42.63 -27.02
N GLY A 483 17.77 -41.55 -27.11
CA GLY A 483 18.28 -40.99 -28.36
C GLY A 483 17.33 -40.01 -29.06
N GLU A 484 16.10 -39.85 -28.58
CA GLU A 484 15.13 -38.89 -29.12
C GLU A 484 15.56 -37.45 -28.79
N SER A 485 15.36 -36.54 -29.75
CA SER A 485 15.46 -35.09 -29.53
C SER A 485 14.07 -34.49 -29.63
N ILE A 486 13.70 -33.71 -28.62
CA ILE A 486 12.45 -32.96 -28.58
C ILE A 486 12.75 -31.48 -28.38
N GLY A 487 11.78 -30.63 -28.69
CA GLY A 487 11.90 -29.19 -28.52
C GLY A 487 10.79 -28.66 -27.63
N ILE A 488 11.10 -27.66 -26.85
CA ILE A 488 10.14 -26.90 -26.06
C ILE A 488 10.26 -25.47 -26.52
N ARG A 489 9.18 -24.96 -27.10
CA ARG A 489 9.06 -23.58 -27.56
C ARG A 489 8.24 -22.80 -26.56
N ILE A 490 8.71 -21.63 -26.18
CA ILE A 490 7.96 -20.65 -25.38
C ILE A 490 7.91 -19.30 -26.10
N SER A 491 6.76 -18.63 -25.99
CA SER A 491 6.52 -17.26 -26.47
C SER A 491 5.31 -16.67 -25.76
N ASP A 492 5.14 -15.37 -25.72
CA ASP A 492 3.96 -14.73 -25.11
C ASP A 492 3.18 -13.89 -26.13
N GLY A 493 3.86 -12.99 -26.85
CA GLY A 493 3.23 -12.21 -27.92
C GLY A 493 2.44 -10.98 -27.44
N ALA A 494 2.12 -10.89 -26.14
CA ALA A 494 1.40 -9.76 -25.54
C ALA A 494 2.27 -8.95 -24.56
N SER A 495 3.29 -9.58 -23.97
CA SER A 495 4.15 -9.06 -22.93
C SER A 495 5.58 -9.63 -23.02
N ILE A 496 6.50 -8.98 -22.32
CA ILE A 496 7.90 -9.40 -22.15
C ILE A 496 8.15 -9.73 -20.68
N GLY A 497 9.09 -10.63 -20.40
CA GLY A 497 9.27 -11.11 -19.02
C GLY A 497 10.17 -12.33 -18.89
N ARG A 498 10.36 -12.74 -17.64
CA ARG A 498 11.18 -13.90 -17.26
C ARG A 498 10.34 -15.16 -17.23
N TYR A 499 11.02 -16.28 -17.44
CA TYR A 499 10.46 -17.57 -17.14
C TYR A 499 11.50 -18.56 -16.66
N SER A 500 11.03 -19.57 -15.93
CA SER A 500 11.82 -20.68 -15.43
C SER A 500 11.11 -22.00 -15.67
N PHE A 501 11.82 -22.96 -16.26
CA PHE A 501 11.38 -24.35 -16.36
C PHE A 501 12.13 -25.20 -15.33
N HIS A 502 11.40 -25.86 -14.43
CA HIS A 502 11.96 -26.82 -13.47
C HIS A 502 11.69 -28.25 -13.92
N TRP A 503 12.70 -28.92 -14.44
CA TRP A 503 12.60 -30.23 -15.07
C TRP A 503 12.86 -31.38 -14.09
N ASP A 504 12.11 -32.48 -14.21
CA ASP A 504 12.35 -33.78 -13.55
C ASP A 504 12.23 -34.91 -14.58
N PHE A 505 13.26 -35.75 -14.68
CA PHE A 505 13.27 -36.93 -15.54
C PHE A 505 13.23 -38.22 -14.70
N SER A 506 12.20 -39.03 -14.96
CA SER A 506 12.00 -40.34 -14.34
C SER A 506 12.18 -41.47 -15.37
N PRO A 507 13.24 -42.30 -15.26
CA PRO A 507 13.45 -43.45 -16.14
C PRO A 507 12.28 -44.45 -16.06
N ALA A 508 11.96 -45.13 -17.17
CA ALA A 508 10.77 -45.99 -17.29
C ALA A 508 10.67 -47.17 -16.29
N ASN A 509 11.76 -47.50 -15.58
CA ASN A 509 11.82 -48.57 -14.57
C ASN A 509 12.12 -48.06 -13.15
N ALA A 510 12.03 -46.76 -12.90
CA ALA A 510 12.26 -46.17 -11.57
C ALA A 510 10.99 -46.27 -10.70
N THR A 511 11.19 -46.42 -9.39
CA THR A 511 10.14 -46.14 -8.39
C THR A 511 9.80 -44.64 -8.51
N PRO A 512 8.53 -44.21 -8.49
CA PRO A 512 8.21 -42.78 -8.58
C PRO A 512 8.97 -42.04 -7.47
N SER A 513 9.81 -41.09 -7.89
CA SER A 513 10.50 -40.17 -6.99
C SER A 513 9.47 -39.31 -6.27
N LEU A 514 9.82 -38.86 -5.06
CA LEU A 514 9.07 -37.76 -4.44
C LEU A 514 9.07 -36.55 -5.39
N PRO A 515 7.97 -35.78 -5.49
CA PRO A 515 7.93 -34.55 -6.27
C PRO A 515 9.11 -33.63 -5.95
N TRP A 516 9.50 -32.77 -6.88
CA TRP A 516 10.64 -31.85 -6.70
C TRP A 516 10.48 -30.95 -5.46
N PHE A 517 9.23 -30.61 -5.12
CA PHE A 517 8.86 -29.80 -3.97
C PHE A 517 8.82 -30.58 -2.65
N ALA A 518 8.86 -31.91 -2.66
CA ALA A 518 8.77 -32.74 -1.47
C ALA A 518 10.09 -33.48 -1.21
N SER A 519 10.57 -33.40 0.03
CA SER A 519 11.71 -34.19 0.49
C SER A 519 11.42 -34.85 1.83
N VAL A 520 11.96 -36.04 2.03
CA VAL A 520 11.84 -36.77 3.31
C VAL A 520 13.25 -37.02 3.85
N GLN A 521 13.51 -36.56 5.07
CA GLN A 521 14.74 -36.81 5.80
C GLN A 521 14.41 -37.36 7.20
N GLY A 522 14.68 -38.64 7.44
CA GLY A 522 14.28 -39.28 8.70
C GLY A 522 12.76 -39.37 8.81
N ASP A 523 12.20 -38.76 9.86
CA ASP A 523 10.75 -38.62 10.12
C ASP A 523 10.21 -37.22 9.79
N ALA A 524 11.00 -36.39 9.09
CA ALA A 524 10.60 -35.07 8.63
C ALA A 524 10.26 -35.07 7.13
N LEU A 525 9.05 -34.61 6.80
CA LEU A 525 8.60 -34.30 5.45
C LEU A 525 8.67 -32.79 5.25
N THR A 526 9.46 -32.32 4.27
CA THR A 526 9.45 -30.92 3.84
C THR A 526 8.70 -30.83 2.52
N ILE A 527 7.69 -29.95 2.48
CA ILE A 527 6.95 -29.54 1.31
C ILE A 527 7.34 -28.09 1.06
N ARG A 528 7.87 -27.79 -0.12
CA ARG A 528 8.15 -26.43 -0.56
C ARG A 528 7.03 -26.00 -1.51
N GLY A 529 6.67 -24.73 -1.50
CA GLY A 529 5.83 -24.11 -2.50
C GLY A 529 6.61 -23.97 -3.81
N ASN A 530 6.20 -23.04 -4.64
CA ASN A 530 6.85 -22.63 -5.87
C ASN A 530 6.48 -21.16 -6.14
N GLU A 531 7.03 -20.55 -7.18
CA GLU A 531 6.83 -19.12 -7.44
C GLU A 531 5.40 -18.80 -7.94
N SER A 532 4.63 -19.79 -8.39
CA SER A 532 3.19 -19.63 -8.59
C SER A 532 2.43 -19.72 -7.26
N ALA A 533 1.52 -18.79 -6.97
CA ALA A 533 0.75 -18.81 -5.71
C ALA A 533 0.05 -20.16 -5.51
N ASN A 534 0.42 -20.91 -4.47
CA ASN A 534 -0.06 -22.28 -4.30
C ASN A 534 -1.32 -22.34 -3.44
N ALA A 535 -2.20 -23.28 -3.78
CA ALA A 535 -3.25 -23.77 -2.89
C ALA A 535 -2.79 -25.10 -2.29
N ILE A 536 -2.11 -25.04 -1.15
CA ILE A 536 -1.69 -26.24 -0.42
C ILE A 536 -2.85 -26.67 0.48
N ALA A 537 -3.32 -27.92 0.35
CA ALA A 537 -4.27 -28.49 1.29
C ALA A 537 -3.64 -29.63 2.08
N LEU A 538 -3.65 -29.53 3.40
CA LEU A 538 -3.23 -30.58 4.32
C LEU A 538 -4.44 -31.16 5.04
N ASP A 539 -4.64 -32.47 4.93
CA ASP A 539 -5.61 -33.21 5.72
C ASP A 539 -4.89 -34.14 6.68
N LEU A 540 -5.03 -33.86 7.97
CA LEU A 540 -4.40 -34.55 9.09
C LEU A 540 -5.35 -35.50 9.83
N SER A 541 -6.58 -35.66 9.32
CA SER A 541 -7.63 -36.44 9.98
C SER A 541 -7.33 -37.94 10.03
N ASN A 542 -6.63 -38.48 9.02
CA ASN A 542 -6.34 -39.91 8.90
C ASN A 542 -5.03 -40.19 8.13
N GLY A 543 -3.93 -39.61 8.60
CA GLY A 543 -2.65 -39.64 7.89
C GLY A 543 -2.15 -38.23 7.59
N ILE A 544 -1.04 -38.11 6.87
CA ILE A 544 -0.68 -36.84 6.24
C ILE A 544 -1.09 -36.98 4.77
N GLN A 545 -2.16 -36.29 4.38
CA GLN A 545 -2.53 -36.14 2.98
C GLN A 545 -2.28 -34.69 2.56
N ALA A 546 -1.32 -34.48 1.66
CA ALA A 546 -1.08 -33.18 1.07
C ALA A 546 -1.63 -33.16 -0.35
N THR A 547 -2.37 -32.12 -0.70
CA THR A 547 -2.73 -31.82 -2.08
C THR A 547 -2.01 -30.54 -2.47
N VAL A 548 -1.18 -30.64 -3.49
CA VAL A 548 -0.46 -29.51 -4.08
C VAL A 548 -0.93 -29.43 -5.53
N ASP A 549 -1.49 -28.29 -5.92
CA ASP A 549 -2.02 -28.02 -7.27
C ASP A 549 -2.96 -29.11 -7.81
N GLY A 550 -3.84 -29.61 -6.93
CA GLY A 550 -4.85 -30.62 -7.26
C GLY A 550 -4.34 -32.06 -7.27
N VAL A 551 -3.05 -32.32 -7.03
CA VAL A 551 -2.48 -33.67 -6.94
C VAL A 551 -2.31 -34.08 -5.49
N SER A 552 -2.94 -35.20 -5.09
CA SER A 552 -2.87 -35.70 -3.72
C SER A 552 -1.75 -36.73 -3.51
N TYR A 553 -0.99 -36.52 -2.44
CA TYR A 553 0.05 -37.40 -1.93
C TYR A 553 -0.31 -37.83 -0.51
N ARG A 554 -0.02 -39.09 -0.15
CA ARG A 554 -0.38 -39.63 1.17
C ARG A 554 0.83 -40.31 1.81
N TRP A 555 1.06 -39.97 3.07
CA TRP A 555 2.04 -40.61 3.95
C TRP A 555 1.34 -41.20 5.17
N SER A 556 1.89 -42.29 5.68
CA SER A 556 1.39 -42.92 6.91
C SER A 556 1.92 -42.21 8.15
N ASN A 557 1.11 -42.15 9.20
CA ASN A 557 1.48 -41.55 10.49
C ASN A 557 2.64 -42.27 11.20
N ASP A 558 2.98 -43.49 10.78
CA ASP A 558 4.10 -44.25 11.35
C ASP A 558 5.46 -43.83 10.78
N GLN A 559 5.48 -43.07 9.68
CA GLN A 559 6.69 -42.72 8.93
C GLN A 559 7.14 -41.27 9.08
N VAL A 560 6.23 -40.35 9.42
CA VAL A 560 6.49 -38.91 9.47
C VAL A 560 5.85 -38.32 10.73
N ARG A 561 6.65 -37.60 11.52
CA ARG A 561 6.22 -36.91 12.75
C ARG A 561 6.38 -35.39 12.65
N THR A 562 7.21 -34.93 11.73
CA THR A 562 7.43 -33.51 11.47
C THR A 562 7.05 -33.20 10.04
N VAL A 563 6.20 -32.21 9.83
CA VAL A 563 5.91 -31.65 8.51
C VAL A 563 6.37 -30.20 8.50
N VAL A 564 7.14 -29.83 7.49
CA VAL A 564 7.55 -28.44 7.25
C VAL A 564 6.95 -28.02 5.92
N VAL A 565 6.18 -26.94 5.91
CA VAL A 565 5.70 -26.29 4.68
C VAL A 565 6.38 -24.93 4.55
N ASP A 566 6.93 -24.64 3.39
CA ASP A 566 7.61 -23.38 3.10
C ASP A 566 7.04 -22.80 1.81
N GLY A 567 6.27 -21.71 1.87
CA GLY A 567 5.58 -21.14 0.71
C GLY A 567 6.52 -20.50 -0.33
N MET A 568 7.72 -20.11 0.07
CA MET A 568 8.65 -19.25 -0.70
C MET A 568 8.17 -17.79 -0.79
N GLN A 569 8.60 -17.01 -1.80
CA GLN A 569 8.14 -15.62 -1.97
C GLN A 569 6.86 -15.64 -2.81
N ASN A 570 5.76 -15.04 -2.31
CA ASN A 570 4.57 -14.51 -3.04
C ASN A 570 3.35 -14.45 -2.08
N ASN A 571 2.12 -14.57 -2.57
CA ASN A 571 0.87 -14.53 -1.77
C ASN A 571 0.26 -15.93 -1.70
N ASP A 572 0.81 -16.77 -0.83
CA ASP A 572 0.50 -18.19 -0.72
C ASP A 572 -0.70 -18.44 0.19
N SER A 573 -1.36 -19.58 -0.06
CA SER A 573 -2.48 -20.04 0.75
C SER A 573 -2.34 -21.50 1.18
N ILE A 574 -2.69 -21.78 2.43
CA ILE A 574 -2.78 -23.14 2.94
C ILE A 574 -4.11 -23.37 3.66
N ARG A 575 -4.74 -24.51 3.35
CA ARG A 575 -5.89 -25.02 4.09
C ARG A 575 -5.52 -26.28 4.84
N ILE A 576 -5.79 -26.31 6.15
CA ILE A 576 -5.43 -27.38 7.05
C ILE A 576 -6.70 -27.93 7.69
N VAL A 577 -6.96 -29.22 7.50
CA VAL A 577 -7.91 -29.98 8.31
C VAL A 577 -7.11 -30.64 9.43
N GLY A 578 -7.41 -30.27 10.67
CA GLY A 578 -6.77 -30.77 11.88
C GLY A 578 -6.95 -32.28 12.08
N SER A 579 -6.30 -32.78 13.12
CA SER A 579 -6.44 -34.18 13.52
C SER A 579 -7.69 -34.39 14.38
N SER A 580 -8.01 -35.64 14.70
CA SER A 580 -9.06 -35.95 15.69
C SER A 580 -8.58 -35.86 17.15
N LEU A 581 -7.37 -35.32 17.38
CA LEU A 581 -6.74 -35.18 18.69
C LEU A 581 -6.84 -33.72 19.14
N ALA A 582 -6.40 -33.42 20.36
CA ALA A 582 -6.29 -32.03 20.80
C ALA A 582 -5.15 -31.34 20.05
N ASP A 583 -5.51 -30.49 19.08
CA ASP A 583 -4.55 -29.70 18.32
C ASP A 583 -4.34 -28.32 18.98
N LYS A 584 -3.08 -27.87 18.99
CA LYS A 584 -2.71 -26.49 19.30
C LYS A 584 -2.15 -25.86 18.04
N VAL A 585 -2.81 -24.83 17.52
CA VAL A 585 -2.35 -24.04 16.37
C VAL A 585 -1.96 -22.62 16.81
N GLU A 586 -0.81 -22.15 16.35
CA GLU A 586 -0.29 -20.78 16.56
C GLU A 586 -0.03 -20.15 15.19
N LEU A 587 -0.69 -19.02 14.90
CA LEU A 587 -0.67 -18.34 13.61
C LEU A 587 -0.05 -16.94 13.78
N HIS A 588 1.05 -16.70 13.08
CA HIS A 588 1.75 -15.41 13.01
C HIS A 588 1.86 -14.96 11.55
N PRO A 589 1.96 -13.66 11.26
CA PRO A 589 2.26 -13.18 9.91
C PRO A 589 3.51 -13.90 9.35
N GLY A 590 3.34 -14.58 8.22
CA GLY A 590 4.41 -15.34 7.55
C GLY A 590 4.87 -16.64 8.24
N SER A 591 4.22 -17.10 9.32
CA SER A 591 4.55 -18.41 9.91
C SER A 591 3.43 -19.00 10.76
N ALA A 592 3.36 -20.33 10.81
CA ALA A 592 2.43 -21.01 11.71
C ALA A 592 3.04 -22.29 12.28
N THR A 593 2.55 -22.69 13.45
CA THR A 593 2.85 -24.00 14.00
C THR A 593 1.56 -24.71 14.39
N LEU A 594 1.50 -26.01 14.15
CA LEU A 594 0.46 -26.89 14.70
C LEU A 594 1.14 -28.04 15.44
N THR A 595 0.67 -28.31 16.65
CA THR A 595 1.22 -29.38 17.49
C THR A 595 0.12 -30.20 18.15
N ASN A 596 0.30 -31.51 18.15
CA ASN A 596 -0.45 -32.44 18.98
C ASN A 596 0.48 -33.55 19.51
N GLU A 597 -0.08 -34.56 20.17
CA GLU A 597 0.69 -35.68 20.74
C GLU A 597 1.48 -36.53 19.71
N ARG A 598 1.23 -36.37 18.40
CA ARG A 598 1.81 -37.22 17.34
C ARG A 598 2.52 -36.47 16.22
N LEU A 599 2.17 -35.22 15.99
CA LEU A 599 2.59 -34.44 14.83
C LEU A 599 3.03 -33.04 15.24
N HIS A 600 4.13 -32.59 14.65
CA HIS A 600 4.57 -31.20 14.62
C HIS A 600 4.53 -30.69 13.17
N LEU A 601 3.75 -29.66 12.91
CA LEU A 601 3.69 -28.96 11.64
C LEU A 601 4.27 -27.56 11.82
N ALA A 602 5.25 -27.20 11.00
CA ALA A 602 5.79 -25.84 10.92
C ALA A 602 5.52 -25.30 9.51
N ILE A 603 5.06 -24.06 9.43
CA ILE A 603 4.73 -23.36 8.20
C ILE A 603 5.53 -22.06 8.18
N HIS A 604 6.14 -21.76 7.04
CA HIS A 604 6.94 -20.57 6.79
C HIS A 604 6.50 -19.91 5.49
N GLN A 605 6.54 -18.57 5.45
CA GLN A 605 6.26 -17.75 4.28
C GLN A 605 4.92 -18.10 3.62
N ILE A 606 3.83 -18.06 4.40
CA ILE A 606 2.46 -18.21 3.88
C ILE A 606 1.59 -17.10 4.48
N GLU A 607 0.91 -16.35 3.63
CA GLU A 607 0.13 -15.16 3.95
C GLU A 607 -1.31 -15.53 4.35
N THR A 608 -1.90 -16.51 3.67
CA THR A 608 -3.28 -16.95 3.93
C THR A 608 -3.32 -18.34 4.56
N ILE A 609 -3.83 -18.44 5.79
CA ILE A 609 -3.91 -19.71 6.52
C ILE A 609 -5.36 -19.98 6.95
N GLU A 610 -5.93 -21.07 6.46
CA GLU A 610 -7.22 -21.60 6.87
C GLU A 610 -7.03 -22.87 7.68
N TYR A 611 -7.52 -22.90 8.93
CA TYR A 611 -7.47 -24.08 9.80
C TYR A 611 -8.87 -24.49 10.25
N ALA A 612 -9.23 -25.74 10.01
CA ALA A 612 -10.44 -26.36 10.52
C ALA A 612 -10.07 -27.41 11.58
N GLY A 613 -10.59 -27.27 12.81
CA GLY A 613 -10.44 -28.25 13.87
C GLY A 613 -10.98 -29.62 13.42
N GLY A 614 -10.13 -30.65 13.43
CA GLY A 614 -10.48 -32.00 12.96
C GLY A 614 -11.26 -32.82 13.99
N GLY A 615 -11.64 -32.19 15.10
CA GLY A 615 -12.34 -32.75 16.24
C GLY A 615 -11.38 -33.01 17.42
N GLY A 616 -11.91 -32.91 18.65
CA GLY A 616 -11.08 -32.88 19.84
C GLY A 616 -11.05 -31.47 20.45
N PRO A 617 -10.47 -31.29 21.65
CA PRO A 617 -10.46 -30.01 22.32
C PRO A 617 -9.37 -29.08 21.77
N ASP A 618 -9.66 -28.44 20.65
CA ASP A 618 -8.69 -27.65 19.87
C ASP A 618 -8.50 -26.23 20.41
N ARG A 619 -7.29 -25.69 20.22
CA ARG A 619 -6.92 -24.33 20.62
C ARG A 619 -6.19 -23.60 19.50
N ALA A 620 -6.61 -22.38 19.22
CA ALA A 620 -5.96 -21.50 18.27
C ALA A 620 -5.44 -20.23 18.94
N TYR A 621 -4.20 -19.85 18.62
CA TYR A 621 -3.57 -18.59 18.98
C TYR A 621 -3.28 -17.81 17.70
N LEU A 622 -3.83 -16.61 17.56
CA LEU A 622 -3.67 -15.75 16.39
C LEU A 622 -2.96 -14.48 16.83
N TYR A 623 -1.94 -14.06 16.08
CA TYR A 623 -1.14 -12.87 16.36
C TYR A 623 -1.22 -11.87 15.20
N ASP A 624 -1.24 -10.59 15.56
CA ASP A 624 -1.32 -9.44 14.65
C ASP A 624 0.01 -9.10 13.96
N ALA A 625 -0.05 -8.18 13.02
CA ALA A 625 1.10 -7.43 12.51
C ALA A 625 1.13 -6.03 13.14
N ALA A 626 2.18 -5.25 12.91
CA ALA A 626 2.29 -3.87 13.42
C ALA A 626 1.41 -2.83 12.68
N THR A 627 0.40 -3.28 11.95
CA THR A 627 -0.47 -2.48 11.08
C THR A 627 -1.91 -2.65 11.53
N ASP A 628 -2.80 -1.73 11.14
CA ASP A 628 -4.21 -1.81 11.53
C ASP A 628 -4.86 -3.12 11.07
N ASP A 629 -5.29 -3.92 12.05
CA ASP A 629 -5.82 -5.25 11.85
C ASP A 629 -7.31 -5.35 12.21
N ARG A 630 -7.98 -6.30 11.55
CA ARG A 630 -9.42 -6.53 11.71
C ARG A 630 -9.69 -7.97 12.11
N LEU A 631 -10.30 -8.14 13.27
CA LEU A 631 -10.80 -9.42 13.76
C LEU A 631 -12.31 -9.52 13.64
N VAL A 632 -12.81 -10.64 13.12
CA VAL A 632 -14.20 -11.08 13.23
C VAL A 632 -14.22 -12.42 13.94
N VAL A 633 -14.81 -12.47 15.14
CA VAL A 633 -14.85 -13.69 15.96
C VAL A 633 -16.29 -14.06 16.31
N ASN A 634 -16.61 -15.34 16.13
CA ASN A 634 -17.91 -15.93 16.43
C ASN A 634 -17.69 -17.20 17.29
N PRO A 635 -18.75 -17.90 17.74
CA PRO A 635 -18.58 -19.20 18.38
C PRO A 635 -17.84 -20.17 17.44
N ASN A 636 -16.74 -20.72 17.97
CA ASN A 636 -15.86 -21.69 17.32
C ASN A 636 -15.23 -21.28 15.98
N ARG A 637 -15.24 -20.00 15.62
CA ARG A 637 -14.55 -19.49 14.43
C ARG A 637 -14.01 -18.07 14.61
N ALA A 638 -12.89 -17.78 13.98
CA ALA A 638 -12.35 -16.42 13.92
C ALA A 638 -11.66 -16.16 12.58
N GLU A 639 -11.76 -14.93 12.10
CA GLU A 639 -11.02 -14.43 10.96
C GLU A 639 -10.24 -13.18 11.39
N LEU A 640 -8.91 -13.24 11.37
CA LEU A 640 -8.01 -12.09 11.60
C LEU A 640 -7.39 -11.71 10.26
N THR A 641 -7.57 -10.47 9.84
CA THR A 641 -7.06 -9.95 8.56
C THR A 641 -6.25 -8.69 8.80
N GLY A 642 -5.08 -8.61 8.17
CA GLY A 642 -4.19 -7.47 8.23
C GLY A 642 -3.49 -7.22 6.91
N VAL A 643 -2.59 -6.24 6.89
CA VAL A 643 -1.79 -5.97 5.68
C VAL A 643 -0.86 -7.16 5.41
N GLY A 644 -1.08 -7.84 4.29
CA GLY A 644 -0.23 -8.95 3.84
C GLY A 644 -0.49 -10.28 4.53
N TYR A 645 -1.56 -10.44 5.32
CA TYR A 645 -1.92 -11.74 5.88
C TYR A 645 -3.42 -11.90 6.15
N LYS A 646 -3.90 -13.14 6.12
CA LYS A 646 -5.26 -13.51 6.50
C LYS A 646 -5.28 -14.87 7.20
N PHE A 647 -5.80 -14.90 8.42
CA PHE A 647 -6.01 -16.14 9.19
C PHE A 647 -7.49 -16.42 9.35
N SER A 648 -7.90 -17.64 9.04
CA SER A 648 -9.24 -18.14 9.31
C SER A 648 -9.13 -19.43 10.12
N VAL A 649 -9.81 -19.49 11.26
CA VAL A 649 -9.95 -20.70 12.06
C VAL A 649 -11.43 -21.05 12.21
N GLU A 650 -11.77 -22.33 12.06
CA GLU A 650 -13.12 -22.86 12.27
C GLU A 650 -13.08 -24.18 13.05
N GLN A 651 -14.20 -24.54 13.68
CA GLN A 651 -14.32 -25.76 14.49
C GLN A 651 -13.33 -25.82 15.66
N VAL A 652 -12.93 -24.67 16.22
CA VAL A 652 -11.99 -24.58 17.34
C VAL A 652 -12.72 -24.22 18.64
N ASP A 653 -12.51 -24.97 19.72
CA ASP A 653 -13.21 -24.71 20.99
C ASP A 653 -12.73 -23.44 21.70
N ARG A 654 -11.43 -23.14 21.61
CA ARG A 654 -10.82 -22.01 22.31
C ARG A 654 -9.95 -21.19 21.39
N ILE A 655 -10.28 -19.91 21.23
CA ILE A 655 -9.56 -19.00 20.34
C ILE A 655 -8.98 -17.86 21.18
N PHE A 656 -7.68 -17.64 21.03
CA PHE A 656 -6.93 -16.57 21.66
C PHE A 656 -6.37 -15.68 20.55
N VAL A 657 -6.69 -14.39 20.56
CA VAL A 657 -6.21 -13.43 19.57
C VAL A 657 -5.44 -12.30 20.27
N HIS A 658 -4.26 -12.02 19.78
CA HIS A 658 -3.31 -11.08 20.37
C HIS A 658 -2.93 -10.00 19.36
N ALA A 659 -3.41 -8.77 19.58
CA ALA A 659 -3.05 -7.56 18.87
C ALA A 659 -2.00 -6.78 19.67
N LEU A 660 -0.72 -7.15 19.58
CA LEU A 660 0.35 -6.63 20.46
C LEU A 660 1.43 -5.85 19.72
N GLN A 661 1.40 -5.80 18.38
CA GLN A 661 2.45 -5.23 17.55
C GLN A 661 2.20 -3.77 17.13
N GLY A 662 1.06 -3.19 17.57
CA GLY A 662 0.66 -1.81 17.32
C GLY A 662 -0.22 -1.67 16.07
N GLY A 663 -1.00 -0.59 15.99
CA GLY A 663 -2.07 -0.43 15.00
C GLY A 663 -3.26 0.30 15.64
N ASP A 664 -4.32 0.55 14.88
CA ASP A 664 -5.65 0.92 15.40
C ASP A 664 -6.64 -0.23 15.13
N ASP A 665 -6.47 -1.29 15.91
CA ASP A 665 -7.04 -2.62 15.67
C ASP A 665 -8.52 -2.68 16.05
N GLN A 666 -9.29 -3.40 15.24
CA GLN A 666 -10.74 -3.54 15.42
C GLN A 666 -11.17 -4.99 15.57
N ALA A 667 -11.97 -5.27 16.59
CA ALA A 667 -12.60 -6.57 16.78
C ALA A 667 -14.13 -6.51 16.69
N PHE A 668 -14.72 -7.45 15.97
CA PHE A 668 -16.15 -7.69 15.88
C PHE A 668 -16.45 -9.04 16.53
N VAL A 669 -17.18 -9.04 17.64
CA VAL A 669 -17.38 -10.20 18.50
C VAL A 669 -18.86 -10.58 18.51
N TYR A 670 -19.19 -11.82 18.15
CA TYR A 670 -20.58 -12.29 18.03
C TYR A 670 -20.91 -13.40 19.03
N ASP A 671 -22.16 -13.42 19.46
CA ASP A 671 -22.78 -14.43 20.33
C ASP A 671 -23.05 -15.76 19.61
N SER A 672 -23.50 -16.73 20.38
CA SER A 672 -24.12 -17.97 19.96
C SER A 672 -25.64 -17.87 20.06
N VAL A 673 -26.34 -18.96 19.78
CA VAL A 673 -27.79 -19.08 20.04
C VAL A 673 -28.12 -19.39 21.51
N GLY A 674 -27.09 -19.58 22.35
CA GLY A 674 -27.18 -19.89 23.77
C GLY A 674 -26.99 -18.65 24.64
N ASN A 675 -26.89 -18.83 25.95
CA ASN A 675 -26.59 -17.71 26.85
C ASN A 675 -25.09 -17.44 26.85
N ASP A 676 -24.71 -16.23 26.47
CA ASP A 676 -23.32 -15.83 26.34
C ASP A 676 -22.95 -14.70 27.30
N THR A 677 -21.67 -14.66 27.66
CA THR A 677 -21.10 -13.62 28.53
C THR A 677 -19.93 -12.95 27.84
N LEU A 678 -20.07 -11.66 27.59
CA LEU A 678 -19.01 -10.73 27.24
C LEU A 678 -18.41 -10.14 28.51
N SER A 679 -17.09 -10.16 28.62
CA SER A 679 -16.35 -9.40 29.64
C SER A 679 -15.24 -8.60 28.97
N ALA A 680 -15.38 -7.28 28.92
CA ALA A 680 -14.46 -6.37 28.24
C ALA A 680 -13.78 -5.43 29.23
N ARG A 681 -12.46 -5.51 29.28
CA ARG A 681 -11.54 -4.65 30.04
C ARG A 681 -10.65 -3.91 29.04
N PRO A 682 -9.98 -2.82 29.45
CA PRO A 682 -9.06 -2.11 28.57
C PRO A 682 -7.94 -3.00 28.01
N GLN A 683 -7.43 -3.96 28.81
CA GLN A 683 -6.33 -4.82 28.37
C GLN A 683 -6.78 -6.02 27.54
N PHE A 684 -8.01 -6.52 27.76
CA PHE A 684 -8.50 -7.73 27.11
C PHE A 684 -10.03 -7.82 27.14
N THR A 685 -10.57 -8.56 26.18
CA THR A 685 -11.99 -8.91 26.11
C THR A 685 -12.14 -10.41 25.94
N SER A 686 -13.17 -10.97 26.56
CA SER A 686 -13.57 -12.36 26.35
C SER A 686 -15.05 -12.45 26.02
N MET A 687 -15.40 -13.40 25.16
CA MET A 687 -16.76 -13.82 24.86
C MET A 687 -16.83 -15.33 25.05
N SER A 688 -17.74 -15.78 25.90
CA SER A 688 -17.82 -17.19 26.28
C SER A 688 -19.26 -17.66 26.39
N GLY A 689 -19.46 -18.92 26.03
CA GLY A 689 -20.74 -19.61 26.06
C GLY A 689 -20.55 -21.10 26.22
N THR A 690 -21.63 -21.85 26.03
CA THR A 690 -21.53 -23.32 26.08
C THR A 690 -20.74 -23.82 24.87
N GLY A 691 -19.59 -24.46 25.11
CA GLY A 691 -18.79 -25.11 24.05
C GLY A 691 -17.82 -24.19 23.31
N TYR A 692 -17.66 -22.93 23.72
CA TYR A 692 -16.64 -22.07 23.13
C TYR A 692 -16.10 -21.03 24.12
N PHE A 693 -14.86 -20.60 23.90
CA PHE A 693 -14.24 -19.50 24.63
C PHE A 693 -13.35 -18.69 23.70
N ASN A 694 -13.68 -17.40 23.52
CA ASN A 694 -12.90 -16.47 22.72
C ASN A 694 -12.26 -15.42 23.62
N TYR A 695 -10.96 -15.23 23.49
CA TYR A 695 -10.18 -14.24 24.21
C TYR A 695 -9.43 -13.35 23.23
N LEU A 696 -9.46 -12.05 23.48
CA LEU A 696 -8.87 -11.01 22.64
C LEU A 696 -8.05 -10.09 23.55
N SER A 697 -6.83 -9.72 23.16
CA SER A 697 -6.04 -8.71 23.87
C SER A 697 -5.45 -7.71 22.90
N GLY A 698 -5.41 -6.44 23.32
CA GLY A 698 -4.73 -5.36 22.61
C GLY A 698 -5.48 -4.71 21.44
N PHE A 699 -6.78 -4.96 21.30
CA PHE A 699 -7.62 -4.26 20.32
C PHE A 699 -8.15 -2.93 20.86
N GLU A 700 -7.90 -1.82 20.16
CA GLU A 700 -8.37 -0.47 20.54
C GLU A 700 -9.89 -0.33 20.41
N ARG A 701 -10.53 -1.03 19.46
CA ARG A 701 -11.97 -0.87 19.20
C ARG A 701 -12.68 -2.21 19.11
N ILE A 702 -13.63 -2.41 20.02
CA ILE A 702 -14.38 -3.66 20.13
C ILE A 702 -15.85 -3.40 19.89
N PHE A 703 -16.44 -4.14 18.95
CA PHE A 703 -17.85 -4.13 18.62
C PHE A 703 -18.44 -5.51 18.90
N ALA A 704 -19.10 -5.66 20.03
CA ALA A 704 -19.75 -6.90 20.44
C ALA A 704 -21.26 -6.87 20.12
N TYR A 705 -21.76 -7.95 19.56
CA TYR A 705 -23.14 -8.11 19.13
C TYR A 705 -23.75 -9.37 19.76
N SER A 706 -24.90 -9.20 20.41
CA SER A 706 -25.83 -10.27 20.77
C SER A 706 -27.04 -10.19 19.84
N ASN A 707 -27.16 -11.12 18.89
CA ASN A 707 -28.22 -11.13 17.88
C ASN A 707 -28.67 -12.53 17.44
N GLN A 708 -28.08 -13.60 17.97
CA GLN A 708 -28.41 -14.99 17.61
C GLN A 708 -29.37 -15.66 18.60
N GLY A 709 -29.66 -15.00 19.73
CA GLY A 709 -30.65 -15.40 20.72
C GLY A 709 -30.01 -16.03 21.95
N GLY A 710 -30.71 -16.00 23.09
CA GLY A 710 -30.09 -16.30 24.38
C GLY A 710 -30.59 -15.32 25.43
N VAL A 711 -30.01 -15.38 26.62
CA VAL A 711 -30.07 -14.29 27.59
C VAL A 711 -28.63 -13.91 27.89
N ASP A 712 -28.18 -12.87 27.21
CA ASP A 712 -26.78 -12.53 27.13
C ASP A 712 -26.40 -11.40 28.09
N ARG A 713 -25.18 -11.50 28.60
CA ARG A 713 -24.65 -10.56 29.58
C ARG A 713 -23.36 -9.92 29.08
N ALA A 714 -23.23 -8.60 29.26
CA ALA A 714 -22.01 -7.86 29.02
C ALA A 714 -21.52 -7.17 30.31
N LEU A 715 -20.24 -7.37 30.62
CA LEU A 715 -19.52 -6.70 31.71
C LEU A 715 -18.46 -5.79 31.09
N LEU A 716 -18.55 -4.48 31.32
CA LEU A 716 -17.65 -3.47 30.76
C LEU A 716 -16.90 -2.77 31.89
N TYR A 717 -15.58 -2.69 31.81
CA TYR A 717 -14.72 -2.11 32.84
C TYR A 717 -13.94 -0.90 32.33
N ASP A 718 -13.73 0.06 33.21
CA ASP A 718 -12.93 1.27 33.01
C ASP A 718 -11.41 0.99 32.99
N SER A 719 -10.68 2.02 32.61
CA SER A 719 -9.24 2.18 32.72
C SER A 719 -8.87 3.01 33.94
N VAL A 720 -7.58 3.23 34.15
CA VAL A 720 -7.09 4.14 35.22
C VAL A 720 -7.30 5.63 34.89
N GLY A 721 -7.71 5.94 33.66
CA GLY A 721 -7.94 7.30 33.17
C GLY A 721 -9.42 7.69 33.23
N ASN A 722 -9.76 8.88 32.73
CA ASN A 722 -11.15 9.32 32.71
C ASN A 722 -11.91 8.64 31.57
N ASP A 723 -12.98 7.93 31.90
CA ASP A 723 -13.75 7.15 30.96
C ASP A 723 -15.23 7.58 30.87
N LEU A 724 -15.83 7.30 29.71
CA LEU A 724 -17.23 7.59 29.42
C LEU A 724 -18.00 6.29 29.17
N PHE A 725 -18.91 5.97 30.09
CA PHE A 725 -19.93 4.95 29.88
C PHE A 725 -21.23 5.59 29.37
N SER A 726 -21.83 5.02 28.34
CA SER A 726 -23.11 5.49 27.80
C SER A 726 -23.99 4.32 27.41
N THR A 727 -25.26 4.31 27.83
CA THR A 727 -26.20 3.24 27.49
C THR A 727 -27.58 3.74 27.11
N SER A 728 -28.17 3.12 26.10
CA SER A 728 -29.58 3.27 25.68
C SER A 728 -30.41 2.00 25.91
N GLY A 729 -29.79 0.96 26.48
CA GLY A 729 -30.31 -0.39 26.51
C GLY A 729 -30.10 -1.18 25.22
N GLU A 730 -30.29 -0.60 24.04
CA GLU A 730 -29.98 -1.30 22.79
C GLU A 730 -28.48 -1.32 22.51
N VAL A 731 -27.83 -0.19 22.73
CA VAL A 731 -26.38 -0.01 22.57
C VAL A 731 -25.84 0.55 23.87
N THR A 732 -24.77 -0.08 24.35
CA THR A 732 -23.96 0.39 25.47
C THR A 732 -22.52 0.55 25.01
N SER A 733 -21.85 1.61 25.44
CA SER A 733 -20.43 1.84 25.17
C SER A 733 -19.68 2.21 26.44
N ILE A 734 -18.43 1.79 26.53
CA ILE A 734 -17.42 2.38 27.42
C ILE A 734 -16.25 2.85 26.56
N VAL A 735 -15.83 4.10 26.74
CA VAL A 735 -14.81 4.76 25.91
C VAL A 735 -13.81 5.46 26.80
N GLY A 736 -12.54 5.19 26.58
CA GLY A 736 -11.43 5.79 27.29
C GLY A 736 -10.30 6.20 26.35
N ASN A 737 -9.22 6.70 26.92
CA ASN A 737 -8.03 7.00 26.13
C ASN A 737 -7.40 5.70 25.61
N GLY A 738 -7.37 5.52 24.30
CA GLY A 738 -6.76 4.36 23.65
C GLY A 738 -7.62 3.09 23.62
N PHE A 739 -8.87 3.11 24.10
CA PHE A 739 -9.79 1.99 23.93
C PHE A 739 -11.25 2.42 23.83
N SER A 740 -12.05 1.63 23.10
CA SER A 740 -13.50 1.77 23.07
C SER A 740 -14.17 0.40 22.90
N THR A 741 -15.19 0.13 23.69
CA THR A 741 -16.00 -1.07 23.55
C THR A 741 -17.46 -0.70 23.40
N PHE A 742 -18.11 -1.26 22.38
CA PHE A 742 -19.54 -1.13 22.09
C PHE A 742 -20.18 -2.51 22.23
N ALA A 743 -21.13 -2.65 23.14
CA ALA A 743 -21.96 -3.83 23.31
C ALA A 743 -23.38 -3.53 22.82
N ARG A 744 -23.84 -4.26 21.81
CA ARG A 744 -25.17 -4.10 21.22
C ARG A 744 -25.98 -5.38 21.36
N GLY A 745 -27.27 -5.23 21.70
CA GLY A 745 -28.23 -6.33 21.68
C GLY A 745 -28.42 -7.06 23.00
N PHE A 746 -27.37 -7.14 23.82
CA PHE A 746 -27.33 -7.84 25.11
C PHE A 746 -28.50 -7.47 26.04
N GLU A 747 -29.12 -8.49 26.64
CA GLU A 747 -30.24 -8.33 27.58
C GLU A 747 -29.80 -7.71 28.91
N SER A 748 -28.58 -7.98 29.36
CA SER A 748 -28.04 -7.45 30.61
C SER A 748 -26.65 -6.83 30.40
N VAL A 749 -26.49 -5.53 30.67
CA VAL A 749 -25.17 -4.86 30.59
C VAL A 749 -24.81 -4.20 31.92
N GLU A 750 -23.62 -4.45 32.44
CA GLU A 750 -23.09 -3.79 33.63
C GLU A 750 -21.76 -3.11 33.31
N GLY A 751 -21.71 -1.79 33.52
CA GLY A 751 -20.49 -0.98 33.45
C GLY A 751 -19.93 -0.73 34.85
N PHE A 752 -18.62 -0.84 35.02
CA PHE A 752 -17.92 -0.65 36.29
C PHE A 752 -16.85 0.42 36.14
N SER A 753 -16.89 1.44 37.02
CA SER A 753 -15.77 2.37 37.28
C SER A 753 -15.07 1.93 38.57
N MET A 754 -13.87 1.35 38.46
CA MET A 754 -13.14 0.68 39.54
C MET A 754 -11.62 0.92 39.49
N ALA A 755 -11.07 1.40 38.38
CA ALA A 755 -9.62 1.51 38.15
C ALA A 755 -9.05 2.92 38.40
N GLY A 756 -9.89 3.93 38.63
CA GLY A 756 -9.51 5.30 38.96
C GLY A 756 -9.81 6.28 37.82
N GLY A 757 -9.63 7.58 38.04
CA GLY A 757 -10.06 8.61 37.08
C GLY A 757 -11.23 9.43 37.60
N VAL A 758 -11.78 10.30 36.73
CA VAL A 758 -13.07 10.98 36.93
C VAL A 758 -14.00 10.51 35.83
N ASP A 759 -14.83 9.53 36.14
CA ASP A 759 -15.59 8.80 35.15
C ASP A 759 -17.03 9.28 35.06
N ARG A 760 -17.55 9.29 33.83
CA ARG A 760 -18.91 9.75 33.55
C ARG A 760 -19.77 8.62 32.98
N ALA A 761 -20.96 8.46 33.54
CA ALA A 761 -22.00 7.60 33.00
C ALA A 761 -23.17 8.42 32.46
N ILE A 762 -23.64 8.06 31.26
CA ILE A 762 -24.86 8.60 30.67
C ILE A 762 -25.86 7.47 30.42
N VAL A 763 -27.03 7.55 31.05
CA VAL A 763 -28.05 6.49 30.99
C VAL A 763 -29.33 7.01 30.35
N TYR A 764 -29.70 6.45 29.20
CA TYR A 764 -30.92 6.77 28.46
C TYR A 764 -31.94 5.65 28.61
N ALA A 765 -33.05 5.92 29.32
CA ALA A 765 -34.18 5.01 29.36
C ALA A 765 -35.13 5.26 28.16
N PRO A 766 -35.58 4.20 27.45
CA PRO A 766 -36.52 4.34 26.35
C PRO A 766 -37.91 4.81 26.83
N ALA A 767 -38.76 5.25 25.92
CA ALA A 767 -40.15 5.59 26.24
C ALA A 767 -40.88 4.37 26.83
N GLY A 768 -41.38 4.49 28.06
CA GLY A 768 -41.98 3.37 28.80
C GLY A 768 -41.00 2.52 29.63
N GLY A 769 -39.69 2.79 29.55
CA GLY A 769 -38.69 2.23 30.44
C GLY A 769 -38.67 2.91 31.81
N ARG A 770 -38.01 2.27 32.78
CA ARG A 770 -37.86 2.72 34.17
C ARG A 770 -36.39 2.93 34.49
N LEU A 771 -36.04 4.09 35.05
CA LEU A 771 -34.74 4.28 35.70
C LEU A 771 -34.71 3.54 37.03
N THR A 772 -33.60 2.85 37.28
CA THR A 772 -33.31 2.16 38.54
C THR A 772 -32.10 2.77 39.19
N SER A 773 -32.03 2.73 40.52
CA SER A 773 -30.89 3.23 41.26
C SER A 773 -30.76 2.49 42.58
N GLY A 774 -29.52 2.27 43.01
CA GLY A 774 -29.17 1.70 44.31
C GLY A 774 -28.15 2.57 45.04
N ALA A 775 -27.45 1.97 46.01
CA ALA A 775 -26.43 2.67 46.79
C ALA A 775 -25.20 3.06 45.96
N ASP A 776 -24.88 2.27 44.93
CA ASP A 776 -23.65 2.30 44.14
C ASP A 776 -23.89 2.30 42.63
N PHE A 777 -25.16 2.36 42.18
CA PHE A 777 -25.50 2.22 40.78
C PHE A 777 -26.67 3.08 40.33
N VAL A 778 -26.66 3.45 39.05
CA VAL A 778 -27.81 3.94 38.30
C VAL A 778 -27.96 3.12 37.03
N GLY A 779 -29.18 2.75 36.70
CA GLY A 779 -29.47 1.92 35.53
C GLY A 779 -30.81 2.22 34.91
N MET A 780 -31.13 1.44 33.89
CA MET A 780 -32.42 1.47 33.23
C MET A 780 -32.92 0.05 32.98
N GLU A 781 -34.24 -0.13 33.03
CA GLU A 781 -34.96 -1.34 32.68
C GLU A 781 -36.05 -1.00 31.66
N GLY A 782 -36.09 -1.69 30.54
CA GLY A 782 -37.12 -1.47 29.53
C GLY A 782 -36.89 -2.33 28.29
N ASN A 783 -37.97 -2.69 27.59
CA ASN A 783 -37.90 -3.52 26.38
C ASN A 783 -37.13 -4.84 26.57
N ASN A 784 -37.34 -5.53 27.70
CA ASN A 784 -36.62 -6.74 28.12
C ASN A 784 -35.10 -6.60 28.25
N ARG A 785 -34.59 -5.37 28.38
CA ARG A 785 -33.17 -5.10 28.61
C ARG A 785 -32.96 -4.38 29.93
N ALA A 786 -31.83 -4.66 30.55
CA ALA A 786 -31.35 -4.00 31.76
C ALA A 786 -29.91 -3.54 31.54
N SER A 787 -29.62 -2.28 31.89
CA SER A 787 -28.26 -1.75 31.82
C SER A 787 -27.96 -0.93 33.06
N VAL A 788 -26.82 -1.16 33.67
CA VAL A 788 -26.43 -0.57 34.95
C VAL A 788 -25.04 0.02 34.86
N ALA A 789 -24.87 1.26 35.31
CA ALA A 789 -23.59 1.91 35.54
C ALA A 789 -23.31 1.91 37.05
N ARG A 790 -22.18 1.32 37.47
CA ARG A 790 -21.77 1.20 38.87
C ARG A 790 -20.55 2.06 39.16
N SER A 791 -20.59 2.78 40.28
CA SER A 791 -19.46 3.53 40.85
C SER A 791 -18.90 4.71 40.04
N PHE A 792 -19.58 5.17 38.98
CA PHE A 792 -19.16 6.34 38.20
C PHE A 792 -19.28 7.65 39.00
N ASP A 793 -18.28 8.54 38.89
CA ASP A 793 -18.21 9.81 39.62
C ASP A 793 -19.29 10.82 39.19
N GLN A 794 -19.61 10.83 37.90
CA GLN A 794 -20.59 11.74 37.30
C GLN A 794 -21.68 10.95 36.58
N ILE A 795 -22.95 11.28 36.85
CA ILE A 795 -24.08 10.58 36.24
C ILE A 795 -25.05 11.57 35.61
N GLU A 796 -25.41 11.30 34.36
CA GLU A 796 -26.50 11.95 33.65
C GLU A 796 -27.55 10.93 33.23
N THR A 797 -28.81 11.27 33.46
CA THR A 797 -29.94 10.38 33.14
C THR A 797 -30.95 11.08 32.25
N PHE A 798 -31.49 10.33 31.30
CA PHE A 798 -32.50 10.80 30.37
C PHE A 798 -33.63 9.77 30.27
N VAL A 799 -34.87 10.23 30.19
CA VAL A 799 -36.04 9.39 29.91
C VAL A 799 -36.72 9.94 28.67
N ALA A 800 -36.86 9.11 27.62
CA ALA A 800 -37.42 9.53 26.34
C ALA A 800 -36.78 10.82 25.78
N GLY A 801 -35.45 10.95 25.94
CA GLY A 801 -34.68 12.11 25.47
C GLY A 801 -34.77 13.37 26.35
N THR A 802 -35.54 13.35 27.43
CA THR A 802 -35.63 14.47 28.37
C THR A 802 -34.68 14.24 29.56
N PRO A 803 -33.82 15.21 29.92
CA PRO A 803 -32.98 15.10 31.11
C PRO A 803 -33.83 14.92 32.37
N VAL A 804 -33.46 13.97 33.21
CA VAL A 804 -34.07 13.75 34.53
C VAL A 804 -32.96 13.82 35.57
N THR A 805 -33.23 14.43 36.72
CA THR A 805 -32.27 14.45 37.83
C THR A 805 -32.14 13.06 38.42
N ALA A 806 -30.94 12.48 38.34
CA ALA A 806 -30.62 11.21 39.00
C ALA A 806 -30.73 11.35 40.53
N PRO A 807 -31.17 10.30 41.25
CA PRO A 807 -31.07 10.29 42.71
C PRO A 807 -29.59 10.38 43.15
N GLN A 808 -29.28 11.32 44.02
CA GLN A 808 -27.91 11.56 44.53
C GLN A 808 -27.49 10.45 45.51
N PHE A 809 -26.28 9.91 45.37
CA PHE A 809 -25.76 8.85 46.23
C PHE A 809 -25.29 9.36 47.60
N SER A 810 -25.36 8.48 48.60
CA SER A 810 -24.74 8.66 49.91
C SER A 810 -23.53 7.72 50.08
N SER A 811 -22.33 8.28 49.89
CA SER A 811 -20.98 7.72 50.17
C SER A 811 -20.38 6.71 49.18
N PRO A 812 -19.04 6.73 48.96
CA PRO A 812 -18.34 5.81 48.07
C PRO A 812 -18.25 4.40 48.65
N PHE A 813 -18.47 3.39 47.80
CA PHE A 813 -18.33 1.97 48.12
C PHE A 813 -16.95 1.44 47.71
N VAL A 814 -16.36 0.59 48.54
CA VAL A 814 -15.14 -0.18 48.21
C VAL A 814 -15.59 -1.58 47.78
N ALA A 815 -15.42 -1.92 46.51
CA ALA A 815 -15.79 -3.23 46.00
C ALA A 815 -14.86 -4.33 46.52
N GLN A 816 -15.44 -5.46 46.91
CA GLN A 816 -14.72 -6.68 47.26
C GLN A 816 -14.49 -7.50 45.98
N GLU A 817 -13.23 -7.76 45.67
CA GLU A 817 -12.78 -8.49 44.47
C GLU A 817 -13.37 -9.91 44.45
N VAL A 818 -14.20 -10.24 43.46
CA VAL A 818 -14.56 -11.63 43.15
C VAL A 818 -13.63 -12.12 42.06
N ALA A 819 -12.50 -12.69 42.47
CA ALA A 819 -11.57 -13.37 41.59
C ALA A 819 -12.12 -14.77 41.27
N GLU A 820 -12.95 -14.91 40.24
CA GLU A 820 -13.18 -16.20 39.59
C GLU A 820 -12.27 -16.34 38.37
N TRP A 821 -11.02 -16.70 38.64
CA TRP A 821 -10.13 -17.27 37.63
C TRP A 821 -10.43 -18.77 37.51
N PRO A 822 -10.68 -19.32 36.32
CA PRO A 822 -10.42 -20.73 36.11
C PRO A 822 -8.89 -20.91 36.13
N SER A 823 -8.35 -21.47 37.21
CA SER A 823 -6.92 -21.74 37.30
C SER A 823 -6.47 -22.69 36.18
N GLU A 824 -5.34 -22.39 35.54
CA GLU A 824 -4.68 -23.19 34.49
C GLU A 824 -4.13 -24.56 34.95
N SER A 825 -4.45 -25.03 36.16
CA SER A 825 -3.87 -26.25 36.76
C SER A 825 -4.70 -27.53 36.57
N GLY A 826 -5.39 -27.67 35.43
CA GLY A 826 -5.98 -28.93 34.98
C GLY A 826 -4.98 -29.79 34.20
N VAL A 827 -3.78 -30.02 34.75
CA VAL A 827 -2.79 -30.92 34.15
C VAL A 827 -3.27 -32.36 34.31
N PHE A 828 -3.65 -32.98 33.19
CA PHE A 828 -3.65 -34.43 33.05
C PHE A 828 -2.20 -34.91 33.16
N SER A 829 -1.88 -35.62 34.24
CA SER A 829 -0.65 -36.40 34.29
C SER A 829 -0.85 -37.68 33.47
N GLU A 830 -0.07 -37.86 32.42
CA GLU A 830 0.12 -39.17 31.83
C GLU A 830 1.05 -40.01 32.71
N SER A 831 0.58 -41.17 33.16
CA SER A 831 1.40 -42.38 33.16
C SER A 831 0.53 -43.63 33.28
N HIS A 832 0.74 -44.56 32.35
CA HIS A 832 0.23 -45.92 32.38
C HIS A 832 0.77 -46.68 33.62
N MET A 833 -0.09 -47.37 34.38
CA MET A 833 -0.08 -48.84 34.57
C MET A 833 -0.98 -49.29 35.73
N VAL A 834 -1.64 -50.43 35.48
CA VAL A 834 -2.59 -51.21 36.30
C VAL A 834 -2.05 -51.57 37.70
N VAL A 835 -2.89 -51.52 38.75
CA VAL A 835 -3.30 -52.63 39.67
C VAL A 835 -4.23 -52.10 40.78
N GLY A 836 -5.49 -52.59 40.76
CA GLY A 836 -6.23 -53.12 41.92
C GLY A 836 -6.78 -52.20 43.02
N GLY A 837 -8.10 -52.31 43.26
CA GLY A 837 -8.63 -52.41 44.64
C GLY A 837 -9.61 -51.34 45.13
N ASN A 838 -10.90 -51.62 44.95
CA ASN A 838 -12.00 -51.54 45.94
C ASN A 838 -12.06 -50.42 47.04
N TRP A 839 -13.25 -49.79 47.07
CA TRP A 839 -14.14 -49.49 48.22
C TRP A 839 -14.07 -48.13 48.94
N ALA A 840 -15.20 -47.42 48.80
CA ALA A 840 -16.12 -46.93 49.85
C ALA A 840 -15.79 -45.71 50.75
N ALA A 841 -16.70 -44.73 50.65
CA ALA A 841 -17.50 -44.11 51.72
C ALA A 841 -16.96 -42.98 52.62
N ASN A 842 -17.81 -41.94 52.70
CA ASN A 842 -18.17 -41.08 53.84
C ASN A 842 -17.15 -40.07 54.43
N GLY A 843 -17.43 -38.78 54.17
CA GLY A 843 -17.90 -37.77 55.13
C GLY A 843 -17.36 -37.75 56.57
N LEU A 844 -16.85 -36.58 57.00
CA LEU A 844 -17.23 -35.79 58.20
C LEU A 844 -16.07 -34.92 58.73
N SER A 845 -16.33 -33.60 58.72
CA SER A 845 -16.16 -32.58 59.78
C SER A 845 -15.05 -32.62 60.85
N SER A 846 -14.69 -31.38 61.25
CA SER A 846 -14.21 -30.86 62.56
C SER A 846 -12.69 -30.65 62.69
N ALA A 847 -12.12 -29.67 63.41
CA ALA A 847 -12.55 -28.39 64.01
C ALA A 847 -11.31 -27.74 64.70
N HIS A 848 -11.17 -26.41 64.66
CA HIS A 848 -10.72 -25.48 65.75
C HIS A 848 -9.27 -25.56 66.35
N PRO A 849 -8.80 -24.56 67.18
CA PRO A 849 -8.33 -23.19 66.83
C PRO A 849 -7.08 -22.73 67.68
N MET A 850 -6.85 -21.40 67.82
CA MET A 850 -6.01 -20.61 68.80
C MET A 850 -4.80 -19.89 68.14
N ALA A 851 -4.26 -18.72 68.55
CA ALA A 851 -4.66 -17.49 69.30
C ALA A 851 -3.40 -16.56 69.44
N GLY A 852 -3.58 -15.23 69.45
CA GLY A 852 -2.68 -14.19 70.07
C GLY A 852 -1.58 -13.56 69.18
N GLY A 853 -1.23 -12.26 69.22
CA GLY A 853 -1.72 -11.08 69.95
C GLY A 853 -0.76 -9.85 69.82
N MET A 854 -1.35 -8.64 69.93
CA MET A 854 -0.84 -7.32 70.43
C MET A 854 0.25 -6.48 69.71
N GLY A 855 -0.04 -5.16 69.56
CA GLY A 855 0.93 -4.05 69.64
C GLY A 855 0.60 -2.74 68.87
N ASP A 856 -0.12 -1.80 69.51
CA ASP A 856 -0.35 -0.36 69.15
C ASP A 856 0.96 0.50 69.26
N PRO A 857 1.08 1.78 68.76
CA PRO A 857 0.13 2.90 69.02
C PRO A 857 0.02 4.11 68.02
N ILE A 858 -1.14 4.82 68.08
CA ILE A 858 -1.41 6.28 68.36
C ILE A 858 -0.45 7.34 67.77
N ALA A 859 -0.79 8.56 67.31
CA ALA A 859 -1.96 9.33 66.82
C ALA A 859 -1.46 10.78 66.52
N ALA A 860 -2.29 11.56 65.80
CA ALA A 860 -2.39 13.03 65.78
C ALA A 860 -1.28 13.85 65.05
N ASP A 861 -1.49 14.99 64.39
CA ASP A 861 -2.63 15.83 63.96
C ASP A 861 -2.01 17.10 63.26
N TRP A 862 -2.82 18.00 62.67
CA TRP A 862 -2.53 19.42 62.26
C TRP A 862 -2.28 19.83 60.79
N LYS A 863 -3.41 20.22 60.15
CA LYS A 863 -3.78 21.44 59.37
C LYS A 863 -2.77 22.34 58.62
N LEU A 864 -3.24 22.69 57.41
CA LEU A 864 -2.96 23.84 56.52
C LEU A 864 -3.22 25.25 57.10
N GLY A 865 -2.47 26.23 56.57
CA GLY A 865 -2.81 27.67 56.39
C GLY A 865 -1.84 28.24 55.32
N SER A 866 -2.24 28.85 54.20
CA SER A 866 -3.03 30.06 53.87
C SER A 866 -2.23 31.38 53.85
N GLN A 867 -2.49 32.19 52.80
CA GLN A 867 -2.12 33.60 52.51
C GLN A 867 -0.84 33.83 51.70
N ALA A 868 -0.64 34.91 50.93
CA ALA A 868 -1.44 35.79 50.04
C ALA A 868 -0.52 36.99 49.67
N GLU A 869 -0.72 37.56 48.47
CA GLU A 869 -0.47 38.96 48.04
C GLU A 869 0.94 39.53 47.69
N GLN A 870 1.00 40.01 46.42
CA GLN A 870 1.32 41.39 45.93
C GLN A 870 2.73 41.87 45.52
N ASP A 871 2.71 42.55 44.34
CA ASP A 871 3.49 43.71 43.83
C ASP A 871 5.00 43.54 43.52
N SER A 872 5.68 44.19 42.56
CA SER A 872 5.41 45.23 41.53
C SER A 872 6.70 45.45 40.68
N GLU A 873 6.54 45.93 39.44
CA GLU A 873 7.38 46.88 38.66
C GLU A 873 8.89 46.69 38.31
N GLU A 874 9.16 46.93 37.00
CA GLU A 874 10.28 47.60 36.31
C GLU A 874 11.78 47.20 36.46
N GLY A 875 12.47 47.11 35.31
CA GLY A 875 13.90 47.48 35.22
C GLY A 875 14.79 46.70 34.22
N CYS A 876 15.11 47.31 33.08
CA CYS A 876 16.26 46.93 32.24
C CYS A 876 17.55 47.59 32.76
N ALA A 877 18.62 46.81 33.05
CA ALA A 877 20.03 47.17 32.80
C ALA A 877 21.02 46.01 33.13
N TRP A 878 22.19 46.09 32.50
CA TRP A 878 23.24 45.10 32.24
C TRP A 878 24.27 44.74 33.35
N PHE A 879 25.01 43.64 33.07
CA PHE A 879 26.38 43.17 33.51
C PHE A 879 26.46 41.96 34.49
N PRO A 880 27.57 41.17 34.54
CA PRO A 880 28.05 40.16 33.59
C PRO A 880 28.30 38.76 34.24
N ASP A 881 28.62 37.75 33.40
CA ASP A 881 29.18 36.40 33.67
C ASP A 881 29.13 35.80 35.09
N THR A 882 28.46 34.64 35.23
CA THR A 882 29.08 33.36 35.66
C THR A 882 28.09 32.17 35.69
N PHE A 883 28.54 31.05 35.11
CA PHE A 883 28.20 29.64 35.37
C PHE A 883 26.73 29.21 35.58
N VAL A 884 26.14 28.60 34.53
CA VAL A 884 25.25 27.42 34.69
C VAL A 884 25.62 26.37 33.65
N ARG A 885 26.09 25.21 34.13
CA ARG A 885 26.29 23.97 33.36
C ARG A 885 24.93 23.42 32.94
N ARG A 886 24.77 23.13 31.65
CA ARG A 886 23.70 22.26 31.11
C ARG A 886 24.07 20.78 31.35
N PRO A 887 23.13 19.86 31.59
CA PRO A 887 23.36 18.45 31.32
C PRO A 887 23.26 18.22 29.81
N ALA A 888 24.23 17.49 29.27
CA ALA A 888 24.39 17.16 27.86
C ALA A 888 23.91 15.74 27.60
N THR A 889 22.99 15.56 26.65
CA THR A 889 22.76 14.28 25.95
C THR A 889 22.22 14.56 24.54
N SER A 890 23.10 14.97 23.62
CA SER A 890 22.89 14.82 22.17
C SER A 890 24.19 14.97 21.37
N GLU A 891 25.20 15.70 21.88
CA GLU A 891 26.48 15.90 21.17
C GLU A 891 27.50 14.76 21.35
N ALA A 892 27.52 14.05 22.49
CA ALA A 892 28.46 12.94 22.69
C ALA A 892 28.17 11.71 21.82
N MET A 893 26.95 11.61 21.29
CA MET A 893 26.51 10.49 20.44
C MET A 893 26.85 10.72 18.97
N LEU A 894 26.92 11.99 18.52
CA LEU A 894 27.36 12.33 17.17
C LEU A 894 28.88 12.19 17.00
N ASP A 895 29.67 12.61 17.99
CA ASP A 895 31.14 12.48 17.95
C ASP A 895 31.60 11.00 17.94
N ALA A 896 30.84 10.11 18.59
CA ALA A 896 31.12 8.68 18.62
C ALA A 896 30.82 7.99 17.27
N VAL A 897 29.78 8.46 16.56
CA VAL A 897 29.40 7.94 15.24
C VAL A 897 30.37 8.42 14.15
N GLU A 898 30.85 9.67 14.23
CA GLU A 898 31.87 10.17 13.31
C GLU A 898 33.23 9.47 13.49
N ALA A 899 33.58 9.05 14.72
CA ALA A 899 34.78 8.26 14.97
C ALA A 899 34.68 6.80 14.45
N LEU A 900 33.46 6.24 14.40
CA LEU A 900 33.18 4.88 13.90
C LEU A 900 33.25 4.78 12.37
N ILE A 901 32.90 5.85 11.66
CA ILE A 901 32.96 5.91 10.18
C ILE A 901 34.40 5.98 9.66
N GLN A 902 35.37 6.40 10.49
CA GLN A 902 36.78 6.51 10.09
C GLN A 902 37.64 5.26 10.32
N ALA A 903 37.13 4.22 11.01
CA ALA A 903 37.87 3.00 11.31
C ALA A 903 37.36 1.81 10.47
N GLY A 904 38.15 1.39 9.47
CA GLY A 904 37.81 0.31 8.54
C GLY A 904 37.59 -1.10 9.17
N PRO A 905 37.28 -2.12 8.35
CA PRO A 905 36.28 -3.15 8.65
C PRO A 905 36.72 -4.35 9.53
N ASP A 906 37.79 -4.26 10.33
CA ASP A 906 38.41 -5.48 10.90
C ASP A 906 38.34 -5.68 12.43
N ARG A 907 37.48 -4.99 13.20
CA ARG A 907 37.36 -5.24 14.66
C ARG A 907 35.96 -4.99 15.26
N GLU A 908 35.00 -5.87 15.01
CA GLU A 908 33.65 -5.75 15.63
C GLU A 908 33.49 -6.43 17.00
N GLN A 909 34.27 -7.46 17.35
CA GLN A 909 33.94 -8.23 18.57
C GLN A 909 34.30 -7.54 19.90
N LYS A 910 35.32 -6.67 19.94
CA LYS A 910 35.81 -6.05 21.20
C LYS A 910 35.12 -4.74 21.57
N THR A 911 34.39 -4.13 20.65
CA THR A 911 33.70 -2.84 20.84
C THR A 911 32.28 -3.04 21.34
N LEU A 912 31.63 -4.15 20.94
CA LEU A 912 30.33 -4.57 21.47
C LEU A 912 30.39 -4.91 22.98
N ASP A 913 31.47 -5.55 23.44
CA ASP A 913 31.66 -5.87 24.86
C ASP A 913 31.81 -4.61 25.75
N LEU A 914 32.32 -3.50 25.19
CA LEU A 914 32.45 -2.22 25.90
C LEU A 914 31.11 -1.47 25.96
N LEU A 915 30.30 -1.54 24.90
CA LEU A 915 28.96 -0.93 24.83
C LEU A 915 27.96 -1.60 25.77
N PHE A 916 28.02 -2.93 25.94
CA PHE A 916 27.18 -3.64 26.91
C PHE A 916 27.55 -3.32 28.36
N SER A 917 28.83 -3.06 28.67
CA SER A 917 29.26 -2.77 30.05
C SER A 917 28.91 -1.36 30.57
N GLU A 918 28.61 -0.41 29.67
CA GLU A 918 28.15 0.93 30.04
C GLU A 918 26.61 1.03 30.08
N LEU A 919 25.89 0.24 29.29
CA LEU A 919 24.42 0.15 29.35
C LEU A 919 23.92 -0.53 30.64
N GLU A 920 24.66 -1.49 31.20
CA GLU A 920 24.33 -2.13 32.49
C GLU A 920 24.52 -1.22 33.72
N LYS A 921 25.21 -0.08 33.60
CA LYS A 921 25.40 0.87 34.71
C LYS A 921 24.33 1.97 34.79
N GLY A 922 23.47 2.08 33.78
CA GLY A 922 22.46 3.15 33.66
C GLY A 922 21.09 2.87 34.30
N PHE A 923 20.78 1.61 34.66
CA PHE A 923 19.50 1.23 35.26
C PHE A 923 19.66 0.85 36.74
N SER A 924 19.84 1.86 37.58
CA SER A 924 19.70 1.75 39.04
C SER A 924 19.44 3.14 39.63
N TYR A 925 18.47 3.26 40.55
CA TYR A 925 17.87 4.43 41.24
C TYR A 925 16.59 4.97 40.57
N SER A 926 15.36 4.58 40.97
CA SER A 926 14.61 4.60 42.25
C SER A 926 13.59 5.74 42.32
N THR A 927 12.31 5.36 42.29
CA THR A 927 11.21 5.83 43.15
C THR A 927 11.51 6.95 44.18
N GLN A 928 10.85 8.10 44.06
CA GLN A 928 10.19 8.84 45.17
C GLN A 928 9.49 10.13 44.71
N SER A 929 8.33 10.38 45.35
CA SER A 929 7.36 11.50 45.31
C SER A 929 6.46 11.65 44.10
#